data_AF-A0A0N0UZ56-F1
#
_entry.id   AF-A0A0N0UZ56-F1
#
_cell.length_a   1.000
_cell.length_b   1.000
_cell.length_c   1.000
_cell.angle_alpha   90.00
_cell.angle_beta   90.00
_cell.angle_gamma   90.00
#
_symmetry.space_group_name_H-M   'P 1'
#
loop_
_entity.id
_entity.type
_entity.pdbx_description
1 polymer ?
#
loop_
_entity_poly.entity_id
_entity_poly.type
_entity_poly.pdbx_seq_one_letter_code
_entity_poly.pdbx_strand_id
1 'polypeptide(L)'
;MNELRNLEYLFRDYKIFIDVCSIMHNSSEKFFNNIKPLLIESNNHIIIPMIVVKELEKNVNSEDDKTKENAKKGFKILSSFATERLIEVQGDENDTVIERLFQELFTKFRDSYNMCLITQDHTLAKNLFNFVNIKPDNNESGYYIQLLYIDNYSNLQNWDVRFKELEKHSNNERPQRPKSIKNNVNSYTKPFRLYDKPINEEDKLLSATIPAEGDIVITDKLGKVKLTDIIDSGGEGVIYKTEIEDIVCKIYNKDKLTTLKEKKLKRMASKNVRIKGVCWPIDIAYNTKNNFVGYFMEQASGHSLQKSVFIKPLLEKKFPEWNRTDLITLVITILNKIKRLHKLNVIMGDINPNNILFKDPKTVYFVDVDSYQIENFPCPVGTVMFSAPEIQGSSFNTFLRKQEHEIFAISTLIFMILFPGRSPYGHQGGGSLADNIKKMNFPYVKEEGEIDKKPFGPWRYIWSHLHGGLKWGFASTFKRGERLSLNEWIKLLSKYRKDLKEKKFGDDDSLKIFPNTYFSFRKEDEVEVSCLDCGKKEFVPKRILDTLKYGHRCSKHRELRKLKKAREEVKKYQLICDKCKLSISVSKHIYERNRNSKYICNECRKRIDLKCPDCINTFTMPQWLVRDLMSKGINIRCDKCKSKPYKRRPKPNKIQSHPKNTVNFSPTIFVLIILALIYIISLFISM
;
A
#
# COMPACT_ATOMS: atom_id res chain seq x y z
N MET A 1 -3.41 -3.08 28.85
CA MET A 1 -3.86 -2.05 27.87
C MET A 1 -3.98 -2.49 26.40
N ASN A 2 -3.47 -3.64 25.93
CA ASN A 2 -3.69 -4.10 24.53
C ASN A 2 -4.39 -5.46 24.39
N GLU A 3 -4.57 -6.22 25.48
CA GLU A 3 -5.56 -7.31 25.56
C GLU A 3 -6.96 -6.75 25.78
N LEU A 4 -7.06 -5.66 26.57
CA LEU A 4 -8.31 -4.96 26.85
C LEU A 4 -8.96 -4.46 25.55
N ARG A 5 -8.28 -3.80 24.60
CA ARG A 5 -8.94 -3.21 23.40
C ARG A 5 -9.78 -4.12 22.49
N ASN A 6 -9.51 -5.43 22.45
CA ASN A 6 -10.34 -6.36 21.65
C ASN A 6 -11.51 -6.93 22.49
N LEU A 7 -11.30 -7.07 23.79
CA LEU A 7 -12.35 -7.40 24.77
C LEU A 7 -13.24 -6.18 25.02
N GLU A 8 -12.71 -4.97 25.16
CA GLU A 8 -13.41 -3.68 25.25
C GLU A 8 -14.40 -3.54 24.09
N TYR A 9 -14.01 -3.85 22.85
CA TYR A 9 -14.93 -3.82 21.72
C TYR A 9 -16.06 -4.84 21.86
N LEU A 10 -15.73 -6.08 22.27
CA LEU A 10 -16.72 -7.13 22.51
C LEU A 10 -17.69 -6.72 23.63
N PHE A 11 -17.16 -6.32 24.78
CA PHE A 11 -17.92 -5.96 25.97
C PHE A 11 -18.61 -4.59 25.87
N ARG A 12 -18.26 -3.74 24.90
CA ARG A 12 -18.96 -2.47 24.62
C ARG A 12 -20.05 -2.60 23.55
N ASP A 13 -19.76 -3.32 22.47
CA ASP A 13 -20.58 -3.24 21.25
C ASP A 13 -21.43 -4.52 20.99
N TYR A 14 -21.35 -5.54 21.86
CA TYR A 14 -22.14 -6.77 21.76
C TYR A 14 -23.13 -6.95 22.93
N LYS A 15 -24.25 -7.61 22.64
CA LYS A 15 -25.11 -8.26 23.63
C LYS A 15 -24.51 -9.62 23.97
N ILE A 16 -24.12 -9.79 25.23
CA ILE A 16 -23.32 -10.93 25.67
C ILE A 16 -24.20 -11.89 26.45
N PHE A 17 -24.18 -13.15 26.04
CA PHE A 17 -24.85 -14.27 26.69
C PHE A 17 -23.79 -15.26 27.14
N ILE A 18 -24.00 -15.86 28.31
CA ILE A 18 -23.14 -16.92 28.83
C ILE A 18 -23.99 -18.11 29.28
N ASP A 19 -23.49 -19.28 28.95
CA ASP A 19 -24.13 -20.56 29.23
C ASP A 19 -23.63 -21.16 30.57
N VAL A 20 -24.41 -22.07 31.15
CA VAL A 20 -24.15 -22.74 32.43
C VAL A 20 -22.78 -23.41 32.43
N CYS A 21 -22.43 -24.10 31.35
CA CYS A 21 -21.15 -24.80 31.23
C CYS A 21 -19.94 -23.86 31.30
N SER A 22 -20.09 -22.61 30.84
CA SER A 22 -19.05 -21.58 30.93
C SER A 22 -18.95 -20.98 32.33
N ILE A 23 -20.09 -20.80 33.01
CA ILE A 23 -20.14 -20.32 34.40
C ILE A 23 -19.47 -21.33 35.33
N MET A 24 -19.72 -22.63 35.11
CA MET A 24 -19.19 -23.73 35.91
C MET A 24 -17.76 -24.16 35.51
N HIS A 25 -17.16 -23.51 34.51
CA HIS A 25 -15.82 -23.85 34.04
C HIS A 25 -14.75 -23.52 35.10
N ASN A 26 -13.71 -24.35 35.24
CA ASN A 26 -12.66 -24.15 36.25
C ASN A 26 -11.92 -22.79 36.15
N SER A 27 -11.92 -22.18 34.98
CA SER A 27 -11.29 -20.87 34.73
C SER A 27 -12.30 -19.70 34.78
N SER A 28 -13.56 -19.93 35.13
CA SER A 28 -14.62 -18.93 35.08
C SER A 28 -14.39 -17.78 36.06
N GLU A 29 -14.02 -18.08 37.31
CA GLU A 29 -13.79 -17.06 38.36
C GLU A 29 -12.76 -16.01 37.93
N LYS A 30 -11.61 -16.47 37.42
CA LYS A 30 -10.57 -15.57 36.91
C LYS A 30 -11.02 -14.82 35.65
N PHE A 31 -11.79 -15.47 34.78
CA PHE A 31 -12.36 -14.82 33.60
C PHE A 31 -13.30 -13.67 33.99
N PHE A 32 -14.27 -13.91 34.89
CA PHE A 32 -15.20 -12.90 35.38
C PHE A 32 -14.47 -11.72 36.03
N ASN A 33 -13.47 -11.99 36.88
CA ASN A 33 -12.64 -10.94 37.47
C ASN A 33 -11.92 -10.07 36.43
N ASN A 34 -11.48 -10.66 35.32
CA ASN A 34 -10.79 -9.93 34.25
C ASN A 34 -11.74 -9.04 33.43
N ILE A 35 -12.99 -9.44 33.24
CA ILE A 35 -13.97 -8.70 32.41
C ILE A 35 -14.80 -7.70 33.23
N LYS A 36 -14.82 -7.83 34.55
CA LYS A 36 -15.56 -6.94 35.44
C LYS A 36 -15.25 -5.45 35.23
N PRO A 37 -13.97 -5.00 35.16
CA PRO A 37 -13.66 -3.61 34.89
C PRO A 37 -14.12 -3.16 33.50
N LEU A 38 -14.10 -4.07 32.52
CA LEU A 38 -14.51 -3.77 31.15
C LEU A 38 -16.01 -3.49 31.06
N LEU A 39 -16.84 -4.30 31.70
CA LEU A 39 -18.29 -4.11 31.73
C LEU A 39 -18.68 -2.79 32.39
N ILE A 40 -18.02 -2.45 33.50
CA ILE A 40 -18.21 -1.18 34.21
C ILE A 40 -17.84 0.00 33.29
N GLU A 41 -16.65 -0.04 32.68
CA GLU A 41 -16.16 1.04 31.82
C GLU A 41 -17.00 1.21 30.56
N SER A 42 -17.55 0.11 30.01
CA SER A 42 -18.40 0.15 28.82
C SER A 42 -19.88 0.42 29.11
N ASN A 43 -20.29 0.52 30.37
CA ASN A 43 -21.69 0.58 30.79
C ASN A 43 -22.55 -0.50 30.12
N ASN A 44 -22.07 -1.74 30.12
CA ASN A 44 -22.75 -2.89 29.53
C ASN A 44 -22.86 -4.01 30.58
N HIS A 45 -23.72 -4.99 30.31
CA HIS A 45 -23.98 -6.11 31.22
C HIS A 45 -24.03 -7.42 30.43
N ILE A 46 -23.89 -8.54 31.15
CA ILE A 46 -24.10 -9.88 30.59
C ILE A 46 -25.58 -10.25 30.77
N ILE A 47 -26.23 -10.69 29.70
CA ILE A 47 -27.60 -11.17 29.74
C ILE A 47 -27.57 -12.66 30.10
N ILE A 48 -28.21 -12.99 31.21
CA ILE A 48 -28.33 -14.37 31.72
C ILE A 48 -29.77 -14.82 31.51
N PRO A 49 -30.02 -15.79 30.62
CA PRO A 49 -31.34 -16.38 30.52
C PRO A 49 -31.81 -17.01 31.83
N MET A 50 -33.10 -16.88 32.20
CA MET A 50 -33.65 -17.46 33.44
C MET A 50 -33.45 -18.98 33.51
N ILE A 51 -33.52 -19.67 32.37
CA ILE A 51 -33.25 -21.11 32.27
C ILE A 51 -31.80 -21.47 32.68
N VAL A 52 -30.82 -20.59 32.42
CA VAL A 52 -29.41 -20.78 32.85
C VAL A 52 -29.31 -20.71 34.37
N VAL A 53 -30.08 -19.82 35.01
CA VAL A 53 -30.15 -19.73 36.48
C VAL A 53 -30.78 -21.00 37.05
N LYS A 54 -31.93 -21.44 36.52
CA LYS A 54 -32.62 -22.67 36.96
C LYS A 54 -31.73 -23.91 36.84
N GLU A 55 -30.98 -24.03 35.73
CA GLU A 55 -30.09 -25.17 35.53
C GLU A 55 -28.87 -25.11 36.46
N LEU A 56 -28.36 -23.91 36.77
CA LEU A 56 -27.35 -23.73 37.80
C LEU A 56 -27.89 -24.12 39.19
N GLU A 57 -29.12 -23.75 39.54
CA GLU A 57 -29.79 -24.13 40.81
C GLU A 57 -29.91 -25.65 40.93
N LYS A 58 -30.32 -26.31 39.85
CA LYS A 58 -30.38 -27.77 39.79
C LYS A 58 -29.01 -28.41 40.05
N ASN A 59 -27.95 -27.85 39.48
CA ASN A 59 -26.59 -28.36 39.63
C ASN A 59 -26.01 -28.18 41.04
N VAL A 60 -26.53 -27.25 41.86
CA VAL A 60 -26.17 -27.14 43.29
C VAL A 60 -26.65 -28.34 44.11
N ASN A 61 -27.70 -29.02 43.64
CA ASN A 61 -28.25 -30.21 44.26
C ASN A 61 -27.77 -31.51 43.59
N SER A 62 -26.73 -31.44 42.75
CA SER A 62 -26.15 -32.62 42.10
C SER A 62 -25.50 -33.56 43.11
N GLU A 63 -25.57 -34.87 42.83
CA GLU A 63 -24.87 -35.92 43.59
C GLU A 63 -23.35 -35.91 43.34
N ASP A 64 -22.90 -35.31 42.22
CA ASP A 64 -21.47 -35.14 41.93
C ASP A 64 -20.90 -33.92 42.67
N ASP A 65 -19.99 -34.18 43.62
CA ASP A 65 -19.38 -33.16 44.48
C ASP A 65 -18.71 -32.04 43.67
N LYS A 66 -18.08 -32.39 42.54
CA LYS A 66 -17.38 -31.42 41.69
C LYS A 66 -18.36 -30.49 40.96
N THR A 67 -19.43 -31.05 40.40
CA THR A 67 -20.52 -30.31 39.75
C THR A 67 -21.21 -29.40 40.76
N LYS A 68 -21.49 -29.91 41.96
CA LYS A 68 -22.05 -29.15 43.07
C LYS A 68 -21.16 -27.99 43.52
N GLU A 69 -19.86 -28.22 43.65
CA GLU A 69 -18.90 -27.18 44.03
C GLU A 69 -18.80 -26.10 42.94
N ASN A 70 -18.71 -26.50 41.66
CA ASN A 70 -18.64 -25.58 40.54
C ASN A 70 -19.93 -24.77 40.38
N ALA A 71 -21.10 -25.36 40.63
CA ALA A 71 -22.38 -24.66 40.62
C ALA A 71 -22.47 -23.61 41.75
N LYS A 72 -22.03 -23.95 42.96
CA LYS A 72 -21.95 -23.00 44.09
C LYS A 72 -21.01 -21.83 43.78
N LYS A 73 -19.86 -22.09 43.15
CA LYS A 73 -18.94 -21.04 42.68
C LYS A 73 -19.61 -20.16 41.63
N GLY A 74 -20.33 -20.77 40.69
CA GLY A 74 -21.15 -20.06 39.70
C GLY A 74 -22.15 -19.10 40.33
N PHE A 75 -22.91 -19.54 41.34
CA PHE A 75 -23.85 -18.67 42.07
C PHE A 75 -23.15 -17.48 42.72
N LYS A 76 -22.02 -17.72 43.37
CA LYS A 76 -21.26 -16.64 44.02
C LYS A 76 -20.82 -15.57 43.01
N ILE A 77 -20.40 -16.00 41.82
CA ILE A 77 -20.04 -15.09 40.71
C ILE A 77 -21.26 -14.28 40.27
N LEU A 78 -22.38 -14.96 39.96
CA LEU A 78 -23.59 -14.29 39.48
C LEU A 78 -24.16 -13.31 40.52
N SER A 79 -24.21 -13.69 41.79
CA SER A 79 -24.69 -12.83 42.87
C SER A 79 -23.82 -11.57 43.02
N SER A 80 -22.49 -11.70 42.95
CA SER A 80 -21.58 -10.54 42.98
C SER A 80 -21.77 -9.61 41.79
N PHE A 81 -22.01 -10.15 40.60
CA PHE A 81 -22.26 -9.34 39.41
C PHE A 81 -23.65 -8.70 39.43
N ALA A 82 -24.65 -9.37 40.02
CA ALA A 82 -26.01 -8.84 40.16
C ALA A 82 -26.04 -7.63 41.08
N THR A 83 -25.36 -7.69 42.23
CA THR A 83 -25.27 -6.57 43.19
C THR A 83 -24.65 -5.32 42.56
N GLU A 84 -23.81 -5.51 41.54
CA GLU A 84 -23.13 -4.44 40.83
C GLU A 84 -23.81 -4.06 39.50
N ARG A 85 -24.99 -4.63 39.21
CA ARG A 85 -25.76 -4.42 37.97
C ARG A 85 -24.98 -4.76 36.69
N LEU A 86 -24.05 -5.70 36.78
CA LEU A 86 -23.22 -6.17 35.65
C LEU A 86 -23.81 -7.40 34.94
N ILE A 87 -24.90 -7.96 35.48
CA ILE A 87 -25.72 -8.97 34.82
C ILE A 87 -27.18 -8.51 34.79
N GLU A 88 -27.90 -8.93 33.76
CA GLU A 88 -29.35 -8.80 33.66
C GLU A 88 -29.95 -10.18 33.43
N VAL A 89 -30.85 -10.62 34.31
CA VAL A 89 -31.55 -11.89 34.13
C VAL A 89 -32.81 -11.64 33.31
N GLN A 90 -32.97 -12.37 32.20
CA GLN A 90 -34.09 -12.22 31.27
C GLN A 90 -34.70 -13.59 30.92
N GLY A 91 -36.00 -13.67 30.67
CA GLY A 91 -36.66 -14.91 30.21
C GLY A 91 -38.05 -15.09 30.78
N ASP A 92 -38.83 -15.99 30.18
CA ASP A 92 -40.17 -16.39 30.64
C ASP A 92 -40.08 -17.72 31.42
N GLU A 93 -41.02 -17.99 32.31
CA GLU A 93 -41.05 -19.23 33.08
C GLU A 93 -41.23 -20.49 32.21
N ASN A 94 -41.71 -20.30 30.98
CA ASN A 94 -42.02 -21.34 29.98
C ASN A 94 -40.82 -21.83 29.15
N ASP A 95 -39.65 -21.20 29.26
CA ASP A 95 -38.45 -21.64 28.55
C ASP A 95 -37.91 -22.96 29.13
N THR A 96 -37.95 -24.04 28.34
CA THR A 96 -37.61 -25.40 28.81
C THR A 96 -36.31 -25.96 28.26
N VAL A 97 -35.76 -25.41 27.16
CA VAL A 97 -34.55 -25.94 26.49
C VAL A 97 -33.59 -24.81 26.06
N ILE A 98 -32.36 -24.83 26.59
CA ILE A 98 -31.33 -23.80 26.36
C ILE A 98 -30.97 -23.65 24.87
N GLU A 99 -30.80 -24.77 24.17
CA GLU A 99 -30.43 -24.74 22.75
C GLU A 99 -31.51 -24.04 21.90
N ARG A 100 -32.78 -24.39 22.13
CA ARG A 100 -33.91 -23.79 21.43
C ARG A 100 -34.01 -22.30 21.73
N LEU A 101 -33.81 -21.91 22.99
CA LEU A 101 -33.84 -20.51 23.39
C LEU A 101 -32.79 -19.68 22.65
N PHE A 102 -31.53 -20.13 22.60
CA PHE A 102 -30.49 -19.38 21.89
C PHE A 102 -30.72 -19.33 20.38
N GLN A 103 -31.27 -20.39 19.78
CA GLN A 103 -31.69 -20.36 18.37
C GLN A 103 -32.79 -19.31 18.14
N GLU A 104 -33.84 -19.28 18.96
CA GLU A 104 -34.94 -18.31 18.84
C GLU A 104 -34.46 -16.87 19.07
N LEU A 105 -33.65 -16.62 20.10
CA LEU A 105 -33.05 -15.31 20.38
C LEU A 105 -32.18 -14.83 19.22
N PHE A 106 -31.29 -15.68 18.72
CA PHE A 106 -30.38 -15.32 17.64
C PHE A 106 -31.12 -15.16 16.31
N THR A 107 -32.19 -15.91 16.09
CA THR A 107 -33.08 -15.70 14.94
C THR A 107 -33.80 -14.36 15.01
N LYS A 108 -34.36 -14.02 16.17
CA LYS A 108 -35.18 -12.82 16.37
C LYS A 108 -34.35 -11.54 16.29
N PHE A 109 -33.10 -11.58 16.77
CA PHE A 109 -32.29 -10.37 17.00
C PHE A 109 -31.04 -10.24 16.12
N ARG A 110 -30.76 -11.20 15.24
CA ARG A 110 -29.59 -11.17 14.31
C ARG A 110 -29.50 -9.93 13.43
N ASP A 111 -30.62 -9.28 13.15
CA ASP A 111 -30.66 -8.10 12.28
C ASP A 111 -30.69 -6.79 13.07
N SER A 112 -30.59 -6.85 14.41
CA SER A 112 -30.72 -5.68 15.29
C SER A 112 -29.52 -5.46 16.22
N TYR A 113 -28.79 -6.52 16.60
CA TYR A 113 -27.70 -6.41 17.57
C TYR A 113 -26.53 -7.33 17.24
N ASN A 114 -25.30 -6.88 17.52
CA ASN A 114 -24.16 -7.80 17.58
C ASN A 114 -24.35 -8.67 18.82
N MET A 115 -24.26 -9.98 18.68
CA MET A 115 -24.51 -10.93 19.76
C MET A 115 -23.31 -11.84 19.97
N CYS A 116 -23.07 -12.23 21.22
CA CYS A 116 -22.00 -13.13 21.58
C CYS A 116 -22.54 -14.20 22.54
N LEU A 117 -22.35 -15.48 22.21
CA LEU A 117 -22.56 -16.58 23.15
C LEU A 117 -21.22 -17.12 23.62
N ILE A 118 -21.03 -17.19 24.93
CA ILE A 118 -19.89 -17.85 25.57
C ILE A 118 -20.36 -19.20 26.11
N THR A 119 -20.01 -20.29 25.43
CA THR A 119 -20.38 -21.67 25.82
C THR A 119 -19.17 -22.60 25.73
N GLN A 120 -19.06 -23.52 26.71
CA GLN A 120 -18.14 -24.66 26.66
C GLN A 120 -18.78 -25.89 25.99
N ASP A 121 -20.09 -25.86 25.72
CA ASP A 121 -20.80 -26.95 25.07
C ASP A 121 -20.50 -26.93 23.56
N HIS A 122 -19.71 -27.91 23.14
CA HIS A 122 -19.34 -28.11 21.75
C HIS A 122 -20.55 -28.44 20.86
N THR A 123 -21.54 -29.18 21.37
CA THR A 123 -22.74 -29.57 20.63
C THR A 123 -23.60 -28.35 20.37
N LEU A 124 -23.89 -27.56 21.42
CA LEU A 124 -24.60 -26.29 21.29
C LEU A 124 -23.88 -25.34 20.32
N ALA A 125 -22.58 -25.16 20.49
CA ALA A 125 -21.76 -24.32 19.61
C ALA A 125 -21.81 -24.81 18.15
N LYS A 126 -21.73 -26.12 17.92
CA LYS A 126 -21.75 -26.70 16.56
C LYS A 126 -23.12 -26.56 15.89
N ASN A 127 -24.20 -26.79 16.64
CA ASN A 127 -25.56 -26.66 16.12
C ASN A 127 -25.87 -25.19 15.75
N LEU A 128 -25.46 -24.26 16.60
CA LEU A 128 -25.55 -22.82 16.32
C LEU A 128 -24.60 -22.38 15.21
N PHE A 129 -23.41 -22.98 15.06
CA PHE A 129 -22.45 -22.63 14.01
C PHE A 129 -23.03 -22.81 12.60
N ASN A 130 -23.77 -23.89 12.37
CA ASN A 130 -24.45 -24.13 11.10
C ASN A 130 -25.56 -23.11 10.86
N PHE A 131 -26.28 -22.72 11.91
CA PHE A 131 -27.34 -21.72 11.86
C PHE A 131 -26.83 -20.28 11.59
N VAL A 132 -25.72 -19.91 12.24
CA VAL A 132 -25.09 -18.58 12.16
C VAL A 132 -24.35 -18.36 10.83
N ASN A 133 -23.84 -19.41 10.19
CA ASN A 133 -23.15 -19.32 8.90
C ASN A 133 -24.07 -19.36 7.67
N ILE A 134 -25.38 -19.55 7.83
CA ILE A 134 -26.35 -19.36 6.76
C ILE A 134 -26.49 -17.84 6.54
N LYS A 135 -25.74 -17.35 5.55
CA LYS A 135 -25.81 -15.96 5.08
C LYS A 135 -27.27 -15.60 4.82
N PRO A 136 -27.79 -14.48 5.35
CA PRO A 136 -28.94 -13.87 4.69
C PRO A 136 -28.45 -13.43 3.32
N ASP A 137 -29.10 -13.93 2.27
CA ASP A 137 -28.87 -13.45 0.93
C ASP A 137 -29.03 -11.92 0.92
N ASN A 138 -28.00 -11.24 0.41
CA ASN A 138 -27.99 -9.85 -0.05
C ASN A 138 -27.62 -8.67 0.86
N ASN A 139 -27.34 -8.78 2.17
CA ASN A 139 -26.90 -7.62 2.97
C ASN A 139 -25.49 -7.74 3.57
N GLU A 140 -24.55 -6.90 3.10
CA GLU A 140 -23.18 -6.73 3.65
C GLU A 140 -23.14 -5.75 4.84
N SER A 141 -24.25 -5.61 5.57
CA SER A 141 -24.36 -4.79 6.79
C SER A 141 -25.24 -5.50 7.83
N GLY A 142 -24.88 -6.74 8.15
CA GLY A 142 -25.53 -7.51 9.21
C GLY A 142 -24.76 -7.41 10.53
N TYR A 143 -25.47 -7.43 11.64
CA TYR A 143 -24.86 -7.57 12.95
C TYR A 143 -24.23 -8.97 13.10
N TYR A 144 -23.14 -9.06 13.87
CA TYR A 144 -22.35 -10.29 13.98
C TYR A 144 -22.79 -11.12 15.17
N ILE A 145 -22.93 -12.44 14.97
CA ILE A 145 -23.01 -13.41 16.06
C ILE A 145 -21.63 -14.04 16.25
N GLN A 146 -21.08 -13.97 17.47
CA GLN A 146 -19.84 -14.65 17.83
C GLN A 146 -20.12 -15.82 18.77
N LEU A 147 -19.51 -16.97 18.47
CA LEU A 147 -19.49 -18.14 19.34
C LEU A 147 -18.11 -18.28 19.97
N LEU A 148 -18.03 -18.07 21.28
CA LEU A 148 -16.78 -18.08 22.04
C LEU A 148 -16.77 -19.13 23.16
N TYR A 149 -15.58 -19.49 23.63
CA TYR A 149 -15.36 -20.37 24.77
C TYR A 149 -14.22 -19.87 25.65
N ILE A 150 -14.21 -20.25 26.93
CA ILE A 150 -13.17 -19.90 27.89
C ILE A 150 -12.11 -21.01 27.87
N ASP A 151 -10.86 -20.68 27.55
CA ASP A 151 -9.77 -21.65 27.66
C ASP A 151 -9.31 -21.84 29.12
N ASN A 152 -8.42 -22.81 29.33
CA ASN A 152 -7.85 -23.10 30.65
C ASN A 152 -7.02 -21.94 31.24
N TYR A 153 -6.71 -20.92 30.44
CA TYR A 153 -5.98 -19.72 30.83
C TYR A 153 -6.89 -18.53 31.09
N SER A 154 -8.22 -18.74 31.11
CA SER A 154 -9.25 -17.70 31.31
C SER A 154 -9.36 -16.69 30.16
N ASN A 155 -8.90 -17.05 28.95
CA ASN A 155 -9.06 -16.22 27.75
C ASN A 155 -10.22 -16.70 26.89
N LEU A 156 -10.85 -15.77 26.18
CA LEU A 156 -11.87 -16.09 25.18
C LEU A 156 -11.22 -16.57 23.88
N GLN A 157 -11.68 -17.72 23.39
CA GLN A 157 -11.32 -18.33 22.13
C GLN A 157 -12.55 -18.47 21.23
N ASN A 158 -12.36 -18.61 19.92
CA ASN A 158 -13.44 -18.57 18.95
C ASN A 158 -13.74 -19.96 18.37
N TRP A 159 -15.00 -20.41 18.50
CA TRP A 159 -15.46 -21.71 18.00
C TRP A 159 -15.40 -21.83 16.48
N ASP A 160 -15.64 -20.75 15.72
CA ASP A 160 -15.64 -20.77 14.26
C ASP A 160 -14.28 -21.17 13.68
N VAL A 161 -13.21 -20.74 14.34
CA VAL A 161 -11.83 -21.10 13.95
C VAL A 161 -11.64 -22.59 14.15
N ARG A 162 -12.06 -23.11 15.31
CA ARG A 162 -11.92 -24.53 15.66
C ARG A 162 -12.72 -25.43 14.72
N PHE A 163 -13.96 -25.07 14.37
CA PHE A 163 -14.76 -25.87 13.43
C PHE A 163 -14.18 -25.86 12.01
N LYS A 164 -13.72 -24.70 11.50
CA LYS A 164 -13.09 -24.58 10.18
C LYS A 164 -11.75 -25.32 10.07
N GLU A 165 -11.06 -25.51 11.18
CA GLU A 165 -9.84 -26.34 11.24
C GLU A 165 -10.19 -27.83 11.22
N LEU A 166 -11.24 -28.25 11.94
CA LEU A 166 -11.71 -29.64 11.96
C LEU A 166 -12.26 -30.09 10.59
N GLU A 167 -12.98 -29.24 9.86
CA GLU A 167 -13.49 -29.54 8.50
C GLU A 167 -12.38 -29.70 7.45
N LYS A 168 -11.22 -29.04 7.65
CA LYS A 168 -10.05 -29.20 6.76
C LYS A 168 -9.35 -30.54 6.98
N HIS A 169 -9.50 -31.14 8.16
CA HIS A 169 -8.87 -32.40 8.51
C HIS A 169 -9.71 -33.64 8.17
N SER A 170 -10.99 -33.48 7.79
CA SER A 170 -11.86 -34.59 7.41
C SER A 170 -11.80 -34.99 5.93
N ASN A 171 -11.13 -34.22 5.06
CA ASN A 171 -11.15 -34.40 3.60
C ASN A 171 -9.80 -34.78 2.94
N ASN A 172 -8.78 -35.24 3.67
CA ASN A 172 -7.57 -35.81 3.05
C ASN A 172 -6.93 -36.90 3.94
N GLU A 173 -6.44 -37.95 3.28
CA GLU A 173 -5.76 -39.12 3.85
C GLU A 173 -4.62 -38.76 4.82
N ARG A 174 -4.44 -39.61 5.85
CA ARG A 174 -3.44 -39.46 6.92
C ARG A 174 -1.99 -39.50 6.39
N PRO A 175 -1.13 -38.58 6.83
CA PRO A 175 0.28 -38.87 7.05
C PRO A 175 0.64 -38.79 8.55
N GLN A 176 1.66 -39.56 8.92
CA GLN A 176 2.15 -39.76 10.29
C GLN A 176 2.70 -38.47 10.93
N ARG A 177 2.57 -38.39 12.26
CA ARG A 177 2.98 -37.27 13.13
C ARG A 177 4.48 -36.93 13.01
N PRO A 178 4.85 -35.67 12.68
CA PRO A 178 6.09 -35.07 13.13
C PRO A 178 5.92 -34.57 14.57
N LYS A 179 6.93 -34.78 15.41
CA LYS A 179 6.97 -34.32 16.80
C LYS A 179 6.93 -32.79 16.88
N SER A 180 5.95 -32.31 17.63
CA SER A 180 5.70 -30.95 18.11
C SER A 180 6.82 -29.91 17.99
N ILE A 181 6.65 -28.95 17.07
CA ILE A 181 6.99 -27.56 17.35
C ILE A 181 5.75 -26.93 17.99
N LYS A 182 5.88 -26.50 19.25
CA LYS A 182 4.81 -25.85 20.01
C LYS A 182 4.40 -24.55 19.31
N ASN A 183 3.36 -24.59 18.49
CA ASN A 183 2.72 -23.42 17.94
C ASN A 183 1.91 -22.72 19.06
N ASN A 184 2.54 -21.75 19.71
CA ASN A 184 1.84 -20.73 20.48
C ASN A 184 0.95 -19.93 19.51
N VAL A 185 -0.34 -20.22 19.50
CA VAL A 185 -1.36 -19.48 18.77
C VAL A 185 -1.89 -18.36 19.68
N ASN A 186 -1.86 -17.13 19.15
CA ASN A 186 -2.43 -15.88 19.69
C ASN A 186 -1.71 -15.16 20.84
N SER A 187 -0.55 -14.55 20.55
CA SER A 187 -0.12 -13.32 21.26
C SER A 187 -0.60 -12.09 20.50
N TYR A 188 -1.47 -11.27 21.08
CA TYR A 188 -1.85 -9.97 20.49
C TYR A 188 -0.63 -9.05 20.41
N THR A 189 -0.15 -8.77 19.19
CA THR A 189 1.00 -7.88 18.99
C THR A 189 0.59 -6.44 19.19
N LYS A 190 1.06 -5.84 20.29
CA LYS A 190 0.86 -4.42 20.61
C LYS A 190 1.32 -3.53 19.44
N PRO A 191 0.55 -2.50 19.01
CA PRO A 191 1.01 -1.54 18.00
C PRO A 191 2.33 -0.87 18.36
N PHE A 192 3.13 -0.49 17.36
CA PHE A 192 4.35 0.31 17.53
C PHE A 192 4.01 1.67 18.13
N ARG A 193 4.91 2.20 18.97
CA ARG A 193 4.70 3.52 19.58
C ARG A 193 4.74 4.60 18.50
N LEU A 194 3.86 5.58 18.57
CA LEU A 194 3.89 6.72 17.65
C LEU A 194 4.88 7.77 18.15
N TYR A 195 5.54 8.44 17.21
CA TYR A 195 6.48 9.54 17.42
C TYR A 195 6.20 10.64 16.41
N ASP A 196 6.54 11.88 16.75
CA ASP A 196 6.34 13.04 15.87
C ASP A 196 7.63 13.43 15.10
N LYS A 197 8.78 12.91 15.52
CA LYS A 197 10.09 13.22 14.93
C LYS A 197 10.89 11.94 14.65
N PRO A 198 11.67 11.91 13.57
CA PRO A 198 12.56 10.79 13.29
C PRO A 198 13.64 10.68 14.37
N ILE A 199 14.22 9.49 14.46
CA ILE A 199 15.36 9.21 15.33
C ILE A 199 16.51 10.19 15.02
N ASN A 200 17.06 10.81 16.06
CA ASN A 200 18.17 11.75 15.97
C ASN A 200 19.43 11.12 16.59
N GLU A 201 19.80 9.95 16.07
CA GLU A 201 21.01 9.22 16.43
C GLU A 201 21.90 9.12 15.19
N GLU A 202 23.22 9.15 15.39
CA GLU A 202 24.18 9.01 14.32
C GLU A 202 24.14 7.58 13.73
N ASP A 203 24.00 7.46 12.41
CA ASP A 203 24.02 6.16 11.72
C ASP A 203 25.43 5.82 11.25
N LYS A 204 26.05 4.83 11.89
CA LYS A 204 27.44 4.45 11.62
C LYS A 204 27.49 3.19 10.79
N LEU A 205 28.38 3.16 9.80
CA LEU A 205 28.65 1.96 9.02
C LEU A 205 29.32 0.90 9.93
N LEU A 206 28.80 -0.31 9.88
CA LEU A 206 29.33 -1.46 10.61
C LEU A 206 30.30 -2.24 9.71
N SER A 207 31.39 -2.72 10.30
CA SER A 207 32.33 -3.60 9.61
C SER A 207 32.03 -5.05 9.98
N ALA A 208 31.62 -5.86 9.00
CA ALA A 208 31.41 -7.29 9.17
C ALA A 208 31.91 -8.06 7.94
N THR A 209 32.34 -9.30 8.15
CA THR A 209 32.50 -10.27 7.07
C THR A 209 31.12 -10.73 6.62
N ILE A 210 30.85 -10.64 5.32
CA ILE A 210 29.56 -10.99 4.71
C ILE A 210 29.55 -12.50 4.42
N PRO A 211 28.60 -13.27 4.99
CA PRO A 211 28.44 -14.69 4.69
C PRO A 211 28.05 -14.93 3.23
N ALA A 212 28.49 -16.05 2.67
CA ALA A 212 28.14 -16.53 1.34
C ALA A 212 27.30 -17.82 1.39
N GLU A 213 26.94 -18.33 0.21
CA GLU A 213 26.30 -19.64 0.08
C GLU A 213 27.16 -20.74 0.71
N GLY A 214 26.55 -21.60 1.53
CA GLY A 214 27.23 -22.64 2.29
C GLY A 214 27.67 -22.23 3.70
N ASP A 215 27.77 -20.94 4.01
CA ASP A 215 28.16 -20.44 5.33
C ASP A 215 27.04 -20.59 6.37
N ILE A 216 27.44 -20.56 7.64
CA ILE A 216 26.54 -20.59 8.79
C ILE A 216 26.36 -19.18 9.35
N VAL A 217 25.11 -18.80 9.57
CA VAL A 217 24.72 -17.59 10.32
C VAL A 217 24.12 -17.97 11.67
N ILE A 218 24.37 -17.12 12.66
CA ILE A 218 23.90 -17.26 14.04
C ILE A 218 22.69 -16.35 14.24
N THR A 219 21.73 -16.80 15.06
CA THR A 219 20.46 -16.13 15.32
C THR A 219 20.01 -16.42 16.75
N ASP A 220 19.24 -15.50 17.35
CA ASP A 220 18.86 -15.56 18.76
C ASP A 220 17.81 -16.66 19.03
N LYS A 221 16.85 -16.87 18.12
CA LYS A 221 15.74 -17.83 18.30
C LYS A 221 15.90 -19.10 17.46
N LEU A 222 16.52 -19.00 16.28
CA LEU A 222 16.67 -20.15 15.36
C LEU A 222 18.01 -20.90 15.54
N GLY A 223 18.94 -20.37 16.33
CA GLY A 223 20.23 -21.00 16.59
C GLY A 223 21.25 -20.79 15.48
N LYS A 224 21.82 -21.87 14.94
CA LYS A 224 22.75 -21.83 13.80
C LYS A 224 22.00 -22.28 12.56
N VAL A 225 22.03 -21.47 11.51
CA VAL A 225 21.30 -21.74 10.26
C VAL A 225 22.27 -21.66 9.09
N LYS A 226 22.31 -22.71 8.26
CA LYS A 226 23.09 -22.74 7.03
C LYS A 226 22.40 -22.01 5.89
N LEU A 227 23.15 -21.15 5.20
CA LEU A 227 22.72 -20.53 3.94
C LEU A 227 22.92 -21.52 2.79
N THR A 228 21.90 -21.68 1.95
CA THR A 228 21.93 -22.55 0.76
C THR A 228 21.83 -21.68 -0.49
N ASP A 229 20.96 -22.02 -1.44
CA ASP A 229 20.91 -21.35 -2.74
C ASP A 229 20.60 -19.85 -2.65
N ILE A 230 21.21 -19.06 -3.52
CA ILE A 230 20.79 -17.68 -3.78
C ILE A 230 19.43 -17.67 -4.52
N ILE A 231 18.46 -16.91 -3.98
CA ILE A 231 17.14 -16.68 -4.61
C ILE A 231 17.18 -15.42 -5.47
N ASP A 232 17.72 -14.34 -4.91
CA ASP A 232 17.75 -13.03 -5.57
C ASP A 232 18.94 -12.21 -5.05
N SER A 233 19.42 -11.28 -5.88
CA SER A 233 20.53 -10.39 -5.56
C SER A 233 20.23 -8.99 -6.06
N GLY A 234 20.43 -7.99 -5.21
CA GLY A 234 20.11 -6.60 -5.51
C GLY A 234 21.06 -5.61 -4.83
N GLY A 235 20.79 -4.32 -5.03
CA GLY A 235 21.65 -3.25 -4.52
C GLY A 235 21.72 -3.16 -2.99
N GLU A 236 20.76 -3.75 -2.27
CA GLU A 236 20.78 -3.78 -0.81
C GLU A 236 21.47 -5.02 -0.23
N GLY A 237 21.47 -6.14 -0.96
CA GLY A 237 21.92 -7.42 -0.43
C GLY A 237 21.43 -8.60 -1.26
N VAL A 238 21.65 -9.79 -0.72
CA VAL A 238 21.35 -11.08 -1.33
C VAL A 238 20.35 -11.83 -0.45
N ILE A 239 19.36 -12.45 -1.08
CA ILE A 239 18.39 -13.32 -0.40
C ILE A 239 18.81 -14.77 -0.63
N TYR A 240 19.12 -15.47 0.45
CA TYR A 240 19.48 -16.88 0.46
C TYR A 240 18.30 -17.73 0.94
N LYS A 241 18.14 -18.92 0.35
CA LYS A 241 17.44 -20.01 1.01
C LYS A 241 18.20 -20.44 2.26
N THR A 242 17.48 -21.08 3.16
CA THR A 242 18.07 -21.69 4.35
C THR A 242 17.75 -23.18 4.39
N GLU A 243 18.38 -23.91 5.31
CA GLU A 243 18.01 -25.30 5.61
C GLU A 243 16.64 -25.44 6.30
N ILE A 244 16.02 -24.33 6.73
CA ILE A 244 14.68 -24.30 7.31
C ILE A 244 13.67 -24.02 6.19
N GLU A 245 12.71 -24.92 6.02
CA GLU A 245 11.65 -24.80 5.01
C GLU A 245 10.87 -23.49 5.14
N ASP A 246 10.55 -22.88 4.00
CA ASP A 246 9.83 -21.59 3.88
C ASP A 246 10.49 -20.39 4.60
N ILE A 247 11.72 -20.52 5.09
CA ILE A 247 12.49 -19.42 5.71
C ILE A 247 13.67 -19.04 4.82
N VAL A 248 13.79 -17.74 4.55
CA VAL A 248 14.89 -17.15 3.78
C VAL A 248 15.64 -16.14 4.63
N CYS A 249 16.91 -15.91 4.28
CA CYS A 249 17.77 -14.96 4.96
C CYS A 249 18.20 -13.86 3.98
N LYS A 250 17.89 -12.59 4.28
CA LYS A 250 18.43 -11.43 3.56
C LYS A 250 19.74 -11.03 4.24
N ILE A 251 20.85 -11.17 3.52
CA ILE A 251 22.18 -10.73 3.92
C ILE A 251 22.49 -9.41 3.19
N TYR A 252 22.81 -8.36 3.94
CA TYR A 252 23.07 -7.05 3.34
C TYR A 252 24.48 -6.96 2.73
N ASN A 253 24.63 -6.11 1.72
CA ASN A 253 25.94 -5.72 1.22
C ASN A 253 26.73 -4.95 2.30
N LYS A 254 28.06 -5.01 2.24
CA LYS A 254 28.96 -4.42 3.25
C LYS A 254 28.71 -2.93 3.48
N ASP A 255 28.37 -2.17 2.44
CA ASP A 255 28.08 -0.73 2.49
C ASP A 255 26.67 -0.40 3.02
N LYS A 256 25.86 -1.42 3.34
CA LYS A 256 24.47 -1.27 3.81
C LYS A 256 24.26 -1.67 5.27
N LEU A 257 25.30 -2.17 5.94
CA LEU A 257 25.27 -2.53 7.35
C LEU A 257 25.47 -1.29 8.21
N THR A 258 24.42 -0.85 8.91
CA THR A 258 24.49 0.35 9.75
C THR A 258 23.88 0.13 11.14
N THR A 259 24.31 0.93 12.11
CA THR A 259 23.84 0.85 13.51
C THR A 259 22.33 1.05 13.62
N LEU A 260 21.74 2.01 12.88
CA LEU A 260 20.29 2.24 12.93
C LEU A 260 19.52 1.12 12.23
N LYS A 261 20.06 0.54 11.16
CA LYS A 261 19.42 -0.59 10.47
C LYS A 261 19.35 -1.81 11.39
N GLU A 262 20.44 -2.15 12.07
CA GLU A 262 20.45 -3.22 13.07
C GLU A 262 19.42 -2.96 14.18
N LYS A 263 19.44 -1.75 14.77
CA LYS A 263 18.51 -1.35 15.85
C LYS A 263 17.04 -1.45 15.40
N LYS A 264 16.74 -0.98 14.20
CA LYS A 264 15.40 -1.05 13.60
C LYS A 264 14.94 -2.49 13.40
N LEU A 265 15.77 -3.34 12.80
CA LEU A 265 15.41 -4.73 12.54
C LEU A 265 15.24 -5.52 13.84
N LYS A 266 16.13 -5.33 14.83
CA LYS A 266 15.96 -5.87 16.18
C LYS A 266 14.61 -5.45 16.76
N ARG A 267 14.24 -4.17 16.60
CA ARG A 267 12.94 -3.67 17.05
C ARG A 267 11.77 -4.33 16.29
N MET A 268 11.88 -4.52 14.98
CA MET A 268 10.86 -5.22 14.17
C MET A 268 10.70 -6.68 14.61
N ALA A 269 11.81 -7.41 14.74
CA ALA A 269 11.85 -8.83 15.12
C ALA A 269 11.47 -9.09 16.59
N SER A 270 11.58 -8.07 17.46
CA SER A 270 11.11 -8.16 18.85
C SER A 270 9.58 -8.24 18.95
N LYS A 271 8.85 -7.84 17.91
CA LYS A 271 7.39 -7.93 17.85
C LYS A 271 6.94 -9.07 16.96
N ASN A 272 6.01 -9.89 17.46
CA ASN A 272 5.45 -11.04 16.74
C ASN A 272 4.40 -10.61 15.68
N VAL A 273 4.79 -9.84 14.67
CA VAL A 273 3.86 -9.39 13.62
C VAL A 273 3.60 -10.54 12.64
N ARG A 274 2.49 -11.26 12.86
CA ARG A 274 2.05 -12.37 11.98
C ARG A 274 0.93 -11.93 11.04
N ILE A 275 1.29 -11.38 9.89
CA ILE A 275 0.35 -11.08 8.80
C ILE A 275 0.74 -11.98 7.63
N LYS A 276 -0.05 -13.03 7.36
CA LYS A 276 0.22 -13.99 6.28
C LYS A 276 0.62 -13.27 4.99
N GLY A 277 1.78 -13.60 4.44
CA GLY A 277 2.34 -13.01 3.22
C GLY A 277 3.05 -11.67 3.40
N VAL A 278 3.07 -11.06 4.57
CA VAL A 278 4.00 -9.95 4.85
C VAL A 278 5.28 -10.59 5.36
N CYS A 279 6.38 -10.46 4.61
CA CYS A 279 7.68 -11.06 4.94
C CYS A 279 8.37 -10.30 6.08
N TRP A 280 7.71 -10.24 7.23
CA TRP A 280 8.17 -9.55 8.43
C TRP A 280 9.46 -10.18 8.98
N PRO A 281 10.40 -9.38 9.52
CA PRO A 281 11.59 -9.92 10.18
C PRO A 281 11.20 -10.84 11.35
N ILE A 282 11.63 -12.10 11.28
CA ILE A 282 11.40 -13.12 12.30
C ILE A 282 12.54 -13.07 13.33
N ASP A 283 13.76 -12.94 12.83
CA ASP A 283 14.97 -12.90 13.63
C ASP A 283 16.13 -12.22 12.92
N ILE A 284 17.20 -11.95 13.66
CA ILE A 284 18.40 -11.27 13.19
C ILE A 284 19.48 -12.29 12.84
N ALA A 285 20.19 -12.05 11.73
CA ALA A 285 21.32 -12.86 11.31
C ALA A 285 22.64 -12.19 11.70
N TYR A 286 23.48 -12.95 12.38
CA TYR A 286 24.85 -12.60 12.73
C TYR A 286 25.82 -13.55 12.05
N ASN A 287 27.02 -13.07 11.70
CA ASN A 287 28.09 -13.97 11.28
C ASN A 287 28.70 -14.73 12.48
N THR A 288 29.66 -15.61 12.22
CA THR A 288 30.35 -16.40 13.26
C THR A 288 31.16 -15.56 14.27
N LYS A 289 31.44 -14.30 13.95
CA LYS A 289 32.07 -13.31 14.85
C LYS A 289 31.04 -12.47 15.62
N ASN A 290 29.76 -12.88 15.58
CA ASN A 290 28.65 -12.20 16.22
C ASN A 290 28.41 -10.76 15.73
N ASN A 291 28.77 -10.46 14.47
CA ASN A 291 28.47 -9.16 13.85
C ASN A 291 27.16 -9.25 13.07
N PHE A 292 26.33 -8.21 13.15
CA PHE A 292 25.09 -8.11 12.38
C PHE A 292 25.37 -8.13 10.88
N VAL A 293 24.64 -8.98 10.16
CA VAL A 293 24.79 -9.14 8.69
C VAL A 293 23.46 -9.16 7.94
N GLY A 294 22.33 -9.39 8.62
CA GLY A 294 21.06 -9.61 7.94
C GLY A 294 19.90 -9.95 8.85
N TYR A 295 18.84 -10.50 8.27
CA TYR A 295 17.67 -10.97 9.01
C TYR A 295 16.94 -12.09 8.27
N PHE A 296 16.16 -12.87 9.02
CA PHE A 296 15.34 -13.97 8.53
C PHE A 296 13.88 -13.53 8.33
N MET A 297 13.22 -14.08 7.32
CA MET A 297 11.82 -13.82 7.00
C MET A 297 11.16 -15.01 6.29
N GLU A 298 9.82 -15.03 6.24
CA GLU A 298 9.07 -16.00 5.45
C GLU A 298 9.37 -15.83 3.94
N GLN A 299 9.45 -16.94 3.22
CA GLN A 299 9.65 -16.95 1.79
C GLN A 299 8.42 -16.40 1.04
N ALA A 300 8.65 -15.40 0.19
CA ALA A 300 7.65 -14.91 -0.75
C ALA A 300 7.67 -15.70 -2.06
N SER A 301 6.54 -15.71 -2.76
CA SER A 301 6.44 -16.35 -4.07
C SER A 301 5.39 -15.66 -4.95
N GLY A 302 5.52 -15.85 -6.26
CA GLY A 302 4.61 -15.28 -7.27
C GLY A 302 5.24 -14.20 -8.13
N HIS A 303 4.41 -13.37 -8.76
CA HIS A 303 4.81 -12.34 -9.70
C HIS A 303 4.67 -10.95 -9.09
N SER A 304 5.63 -10.05 -9.34
CA SER A 304 5.49 -8.65 -8.93
C SER A 304 4.45 -7.92 -9.79
N LEU A 305 3.68 -7.00 -9.19
CA LEU A 305 2.70 -6.18 -9.93
C LEU A 305 3.37 -5.43 -11.09
N GLN A 306 4.54 -4.84 -10.84
CA GLN A 306 5.28 -4.05 -11.83
C GLN A 306 5.65 -4.86 -13.08
N LYS A 307 6.12 -6.10 -12.91
CA LYS A 307 6.60 -6.98 -14.00
C LYS A 307 5.50 -7.92 -14.53
N SER A 308 4.24 -7.63 -14.21
CA SER A 308 3.10 -8.45 -14.65
C SER A 308 1.85 -7.61 -14.93
N VAL A 309 1.00 -7.38 -13.93
CA VAL A 309 -0.29 -6.65 -14.04
C VAL A 309 -0.10 -5.28 -14.71
N PHE A 310 1.00 -4.59 -14.44
CA PHE A 310 1.22 -3.23 -14.97
C PHE A 310 1.71 -3.20 -16.42
N ILE A 311 1.93 -4.36 -17.05
CA ILE A 311 2.39 -4.48 -18.43
C ILE A 311 1.34 -5.28 -19.20
N LYS A 312 0.48 -4.57 -19.97
CA LYS A 312 -0.66 -5.16 -20.67
C LYS A 312 -0.34 -6.49 -21.41
N PRO A 313 0.69 -6.58 -22.28
CA PRO A 313 1.00 -7.84 -22.96
C PRO A 313 1.37 -8.98 -22.02
N LEU A 314 2.01 -8.68 -20.88
CA LEU A 314 2.35 -9.69 -19.88
C LEU A 314 1.15 -10.10 -19.03
N LEU A 315 0.27 -9.17 -18.70
CA LEU A 315 -1.00 -9.45 -18.02
C LEU A 315 -1.85 -10.40 -18.86
N GLU A 316 -2.08 -10.07 -20.13
CA GLU A 316 -2.86 -10.90 -21.07
C GLU A 316 -2.21 -12.28 -21.30
N LYS A 317 -0.86 -12.34 -21.36
CA LYS A 317 -0.13 -13.60 -21.56
C LYS A 317 -0.12 -14.50 -20.32
N LYS A 318 0.16 -13.94 -19.13
CA LYS A 318 0.33 -14.73 -17.89
C LYS A 318 -0.99 -15.07 -17.23
N PHE A 319 -2.01 -14.23 -17.43
CA PHE A 319 -3.31 -14.37 -16.78
C PHE A 319 -4.47 -14.17 -17.79
N PRO A 320 -4.56 -15.02 -18.83
CA PRO A 320 -5.55 -14.86 -19.90
C PRO A 320 -6.99 -14.92 -19.38
N GLU A 321 -7.24 -15.69 -18.32
CA GLU A 321 -8.56 -15.87 -17.71
C GLU A 321 -8.98 -14.75 -16.75
N TRP A 322 -8.07 -13.83 -16.44
CA TRP A 322 -8.37 -12.77 -15.48
C TRP A 322 -9.34 -11.75 -16.07
N ASN A 323 -10.30 -11.36 -15.23
CA ASN A 323 -11.28 -10.34 -15.53
C ASN A 323 -11.20 -9.18 -14.51
N ARG A 324 -12.10 -8.20 -14.64
CA ARG A 324 -12.20 -7.03 -13.77
C ARG A 324 -12.35 -7.40 -12.29
N THR A 325 -13.11 -8.45 -11.98
CA THR A 325 -13.38 -8.89 -10.61
C THR A 325 -12.15 -9.49 -9.93
N ASP A 326 -11.24 -10.09 -10.71
CA ASP A 326 -9.94 -10.58 -10.23
C ASP A 326 -9.04 -9.41 -9.83
N LEU A 327 -8.93 -8.38 -10.68
CA LEU A 327 -8.20 -7.16 -10.34
C LEU A 327 -8.74 -6.49 -9.08
N ILE A 328 -10.07 -6.37 -8.95
CA ILE A 328 -10.69 -5.79 -7.74
C ILE A 328 -10.40 -6.66 -6.50
N THR A 329 -10.45 -7.99 -6.65
CA THR A 329 -10.14 -8.91 -5.54
C THR A 329 -8.68 -8.78 -5.12
N LEU A 330 -7.75 -8.68 -6.07
CA LEU A 330 -6.33 -8.43 -5.82
C LEU A 330 -6.13 -7.13 -5.02
N VAL A 331 -6.78 -6.04 -5.43
CA VAL A 331 -6.74 -4.77 -4.70
C VAL A 331 -7.25 -4.94 -3.28
N ILE A 332 -8.44 -5.54 -3.08
CA ILE A 332 -9.02 -5.72 -1.74
C ILE A 332 -8.09 -6.55 -0.84
N THR A 333 -7.46 -7.61 -1.38
CA THR A 333 -6.48 -8.43 -0.66
C THR A 333 -5.28 -7.60 -0.21
N ILE A 334 -4.73 -6.76 -1.09
CA ILE A 334 -3.64 -5.82 -0.75
C ILE A 334 -4.08 -4.86 0.35
N LEU A 335 -5.22 -4.18 0.18
CA LEU A 335 -5.71 -3.18 1.14
C LEU A 335 -5.96 -3.77 2.52
N ASN A 336 -6.48 -5.00 2.61
CA ASN A 336 -6.67 -5.66 3.89
C ASN A 336 -5.35 -5.95 4.62
N LYS A 337 -4.26 -6.26 3.90
CA LYS A 337 -2.93 -6.41 4.52
C LYS A 337 -2.39 -5.07 5.00
N ILE A 338 -2.50 -4.02 4.18
CA ILE A 338 -2.09 -2.66 4.57
C ILE A 338 -2.87 -2.20 5.80
N LYS A 339 -4.19 -2.43 5.84
CA LYS A 339 -5.03 -2.14 7.01
C LYS A 339 -4.53 -2.83 8.29
N ARG A 340 -4.05 -4.08 8.19
CA ARG A 340 -3.45 -4.80 9.33
C ARG A 340 -2.12 -4.19 9.77
N LEU A 341 -1.29 -3.72 8.84
CA LEU A 341 -0.06 -2.99 9.14
C LEU A 341 -0.35 -1.64 9.83
N HIS A 342 -1.34 -0.88 9.31
CA HIS A 342 -1.76 0.39 9.89
C HIS A 342 -2.29 0.24 11.32
N LYS A 343 -3.03 -0.85 11.61
CA LYS A 343 -3.45 -1.18 12.99
C LYS A 343 -2.28 -1.38 13.94
N LEU A 344 -1.11 -1.73 13.44
CA LEU A 344 0.13 -1.88 14.21
C LEU A 344 0.98 -0.61 14.22
N ASN A 345 0.51 0.52 13.67
CA ASN A 345 1.28 1.74 13.45
C ASN A 345 2.51 1.53 12.56
N VAL A 346 2.42 0.62 11.59
CA VAL A 346 3.43 0.41 10.55
C VAL A 346 2.97 1.13 9.29
N ILE A 347 3.85 1.95 8.71
CA ILE A 347 3.64 2.68 7.45
C ILE A 347 4.63 2.11 6.44
N MET A 348 4.15 1.62 5.29
CA MET A 348 5.02 1.08 4.23
C MET A 348 6.01 2.16 3.73
N GLY A 349 5.53 3.40 3.59
CA GLY A 349 6.32 4.57 3.22
C GLY A 349 6.66 4.64 1.73
N ASP A 350 7.23 3.57 1.16
CA ASP A 350 7.48 3.44 -0.28
C ASP A 350 6.63 2.30 -0.86
N ILE A 351 5.37 2.59 -1.17
CA ILE A 351 4.53 1.64 -1.92
C ILE A 351 5.14 1.46 -3.30
N ASN A 352 5.82 0.33 -3.50
CA ASN A 352 6.50 -0.03 -4.73
C ASN A 352 5.87 -1.30 -5.32
N PRO A 353 5.31 -1.24 -6.54
CA PRO A 353 4.71 -2.40 -7.20
C PRO A 353 5.70 -3.54 -7.52
N ASN A 354 7.01 -3.32 -7.44
CA ASN A 354 8.00 -4.41 -7.49
C ASN A 354 8.00 -5.24 -6.21
N ASN A 355 7.68 -4.63 -5.07
CA ASN A 355 7.75 -5.24 -3.73
C ASN A 355 6.39 -5.84 -3.30
N ILE A 356 5.40 -5.84 -4.19
CA ILE A 356 4.10 -6.51 -3.99
C ILE A 356 4.03 -7.67 -4.98
N LEU A 357 4.20 -8.89 -4.48
CA LEU A 357 4.11 -10.11 -5.25
C LEU A 357 2.72 -10.74 -5.08
N PHE A 358 2.29 -11.55 -6.04
CA PHE A 358 1.07 -12.34 -5.90
C PHE A 358 1.17 -13.66 -6.67
N LYS A 359 0.56 -14.70 -6.13
CA LYS A 359 0.32 -15.97 -6.83
C LYS A 359 -1.01 -15.94 -7.57
N ASP A 360 -2.03 -15.41 -6.90
CA ASP A 360 -3.42 -15.30 -7.38
C ASP A 360 -4.09 -14.08 -6.70
N PRO A 361 -5.31 -13.67 -7.10
CA PRO A 361 -5.98 -12.48 -6.54
C PRO A 361 -6.19 -12.48 -5.01
N LYS A 362 -6.12 -13.63 -4.34
CA LYS A 362 -6.29 -13.78 -2.88
C LYS A 362 -4.98 -14.06 -2.16
N THR A 363 -3.91 -14.41 -2.87
CA THR A 363 -2.60 -14.73 -2.31
C THR A 363 -1.55 -13.70 -2.72
N VAL A 364 -1.32 -12.73 -1.83
CA VAL A 364 -0.38 -11.61 -2.02
C VAL A 364 0.73 -11.65 -0.97
N TYR A 365 1.94 -11.28 -1.39
CA TYR A 365 3.11 -11.12 -0.55
C TYR A 365 3.66 -9.68 -0.60
N PHE A 366 4.09 -9.16 0.55
CA PHE A 366 4.86 -7.91 0.65
C PHE A 366 6.29 -8.26 1.04
N VAL A 367 7.24 -7.89 0.18
CA VAL A 367 8.68 -8.05 0.41
C VAL A 367 9.33 -6.71 0.71
N ASP A 368 10.61 -6.73 1.09
CA ASP A 368 11.41 -5.52 1.32
C ASP A 368 10.82 -4.60 2.41
N VAL A 369 10.30 -5.25 3.45
CA VAL A 369 9.57 -4.60 4.55
C VAL A 369 10.50 -3.93 5.57
N ASP A 370 11.79 -4.20 5.50
CA ASP A 370 12.87 -3.60 6.31
C ASP A 370 13.01 -2.08 6.06
N SER A 371 12.50 -1.59 4.94
CA SER A 371 12.38 -0.16 4.65
C SER A 371 11.20 0.53 5.36
N TYR A 372 10.20 -0.22 5.86
CA TYR A 372 8.95 0.36 6.38
C TYR A 372 9.19 1.25 7.60
N GLN A 373 8.37 2.28 7.74
CA GLN A 373 8.41 3.15 8.90
C GLN A 373 7.76 2.47 10.10
N ILE A 374 8.50 2.39 11.20
CA ILE A 374 8.04 1.96 12.51
C ILE A 374 8.56 2.93 13.56
N GLU A 375 7.75 3.27 14.56
CA GLU A 375 8.17 4.17 15.63
C GLU A 375 8.81 5.46 15.09
N ASN A 376 10.00 5.81 15.57
CA ASN A 376 10.79 6.95 15.10
C ASN A 376 11.78 6.57 13.98
N PHE A 377 11.74 5.35 13.43
CA PHE A 377 12.55 4.95 12.28
C PHE A 377 11.82 5.32 10.97
N PRO A 378 12.23 6.39 10.26
CA PRO A 378 11.59 6.77 9.01
C PRO A 378 11.83 5.72 7.93
N CYS A 379 10.96 5.71 6.91
CA CYS A 379 11.23 5.04 5.65
C CYS A 379 12.03 6.00 4.75
N PRO A 380 13.31 5.71 4.44
CA PRO A 380 14.22 6.69 3.82
C PRO A 380 14.04 6.83 2.31
N VAL A 381 13.32 5.90 1.68
CA VAL A 381 13.09 5.83 0.24
C VAL A 381 11.66 6.21 -0.11
N GLY A 382 11.44 6.60 -1.36
CA GLY A 382 10.10 6.89 -1.87
C GLY A 382 10.08 7.07 -3.37
N THR A 383 9.05 6.52 -4.01
CA THR A 383 8.84 6.62 -5.44
C THR A 383 8.00 7.86 -5.77
N VAL A 384 8.46 8.69 -6.73
CA VAL A 384 7.80 9.95 -7.13
C VAL A 384 6.31 9.76 -7.42
N MET A 385 5.96 8.69 -8.14
CA MET A 385 4.57 8.41 -8.52
C MET A 385 3.64 8.16 -7.31
N PHE A 386 4.19 7.61 -6.23
CA PHE A 386 3.47 7.25 -5.01
C PHE A 386 3.62 8.29 -3.90
N SER A 387 4.43 9.32 -4.11
CA SER A 387 4.63 10.39 -3.13
C SER A 387 3.48 11.40 -3.19
N ALA A 388 2.89 11.74 -2.04
CA ALA A 388 1.82 12.73 -1.97
C ALA A 388 2.30 14.13 -2.40
N PRO A 389 1.44 14.99 -2.98
CA PRO A 389 1.82 16.30 -3.52
C PRO A 389 2.67 17.16 -2.57
N GLU A 390 2.32 17.17 -1.29
CA GLU A 390 2.94 17.95 -0.22
C GLU A 390 4.32 17.46 0.21
N ILE A 391 4.71 16.22 -0.14
CA ILE A 391 6.03 15.63 0.19
C ILE A 391 6.89 15.36 -1.06
N GLN A 392 6.51 15.92 -2.21
CA GLN A 392 7.26 15.77 -3.46
C GLN A 392 8.60 16.51 -3.42
N GLY A 393 9.69 15.77 -3.65
CA GLY A 393 11.06 16.30 -3.64
C GLY A 393 11.66 16.43 -2.24
N SER A 394 10.98 15.94 -1.20
CA SER A 394 11.47 15.93 0.17
C SER A 394 12.46 14.80 0.41
N SER A 395 13.43 15.03 1.31
CA SER A 395 14.31 13.96 1.80
C SER A 395 13.60 13.14 2.87
N PHE A 396 13.21 11.90 2.57
CA PHE A 396 12.31 11.10 3.42
C PHE A 396 12.91 10.63 4.74
N ASN A 397 14.23 10.74 4.93
CA ASN A 397 14.88 10.52 6.23
C ASN A 397 14.69 11.68 7.22
N THR A 398 14.24 12.86 6.77
CA THR A 398 14.15 14.08 7.61
C THR A 398 12.84 14.22 8.38
N PHE A 399 11.84 13.37 8.11
CA PHE A 399 10.53 13.44 8.76
C PHE A 399 9.86 12.06 8.83
N LEU A 400 8.89 11.92 9.73
CA LEU A 400 8.02 10.75 9.77
C LEU A 400 6.81 10.98 8.88
N ARG A 401 6.54 10.04 7.97
CA ARG A 401 5.32 10.08 7.16
C ARG A 401 4.11 9.85 8.04
N LYS A 402 3.00 10.49 7.67
CA LYS A 402 1.69 10.28 8.29
C LYS A 402 0.84 9.34 7.44
N GLN A 403 -0.24 8.80 8.01
CA GLN A 403 -1.15 7.91 7.28
C GLN A 403 -1.75 8.60 6.05
N GLU A 404 -1.98 9.90 6.11
CA GLU A 404 -2.53 10.67 4.98
C GLU A 404 -1.61 10.60 3.77
N HIS A 405 -0.28 10.67 3.97
CA HIS A 405 0.70 10.52 2.89
C HIS A 405 0.58 9.15 2.22
N GLU A 406 0.41 8.09 3.01
CA GLU A 406 0.30 6.72 2.50
C GLU A 406 -1.07 6.47 1.85
N ILE A 407 -2.16 7.08 2.32
CA ILE A 407 -3.48 6.99 1.69
C ILE A 407 -3.44 7.49 0.23
N PHE A 408 -2.67 8.53 -0.06
CA PHE A 408 -2.43 8.96 -1.44
C PHE A 408 -1.72 7.86 -2.27
N ALA A 409 -0.64 7.29 -1.73
CA ALA A 409 0.10 6.21 -2.36
C ALA A 409 -0.81 4.98 -2.64
N ILE A 410 -1.64 4.62 -1.66
CA ILE A 410 -2.64 3.55 -1.76
C ILE A 410 -3.64 3.85 -2.87
N SER A 411 -4.17 5.07 -2.93
CA SER A 411 -5.12 5.48 -3.95
C SER A 411 -4.49 5.40 -5.35
N THR A 412 -3.22 5.79 -5.49
CA THR A 412 -2.44 5.62 -6.72
C THR A 412 -2.29 4.15 -7.10
N LEU A 413 -2.01 3.26 -6.13
CA LEU A 413 -1.90 1.83 -6.36
C LEU A 413 -3.23 1.23 -6.82
N ILE A 414 -4.35 1.58 -6.16
CA ILE A 414 -5.70 1.16 -6.55
C ILE A 414 -5.96 1.57 -8.00
N PHE A 415 -5.67 2.83 -8.34
CA PHE A 415 -5.84 3.34 -9.70
C PHE A 415 -5.00 2.55 -10.69
N MET A 416 -3.71 2.33 -10.43
CA MET A 416 -2.82 1.62 -11.36
C MET A 416 -3.15 0.13 -11.53
N ILE A 417 -3.79 -0.51 -10.55
CA ILE A 417 -4.28 -1.88 -10.71
C ILE A 417 -5.57 -1.90 -11.54
N LEU A 418 -6.51 -0.98 -11.27
CA LEU A 418 -7.76 -0.88 -12.06
C LEU A 418 -7.53 -0.33 -13.48
N PHE A 419 -6.49 0.47 -13.67
CA PHE A 419 -5.96 0.93 -14.95
C PHE A 419 -4.55 0.35 -15.12
N PRO A 420 -4.42 -0.95 -15.46
CA PRO A 420 -3.14 -1.68 -15.47
C PRO A 420 -1.92 -0.83 -15.89
N GLY A 421 -1.10 -0.43 -14.91
CA GLY A 421 0.15 0.30 -15.08
C GLY A 421 0.05 1.80 -15.40
N ARG A 422 -1.16 2.35 -15.51
CA ARG A 422 -1.37 3.77 -15.85
C ARG A 422 -1.36 4.64 -14.60
N SER A 423 -0.47 5.63 -14.57
CA SER A 423 -0.47 6.67 -13.54
C SER A 423 -1.74 7.54 -13.58
N PRO A 424 -2.30 7.93 -12.42
CA PRO A 424 -3.44 8.86 -12.34
C PRO A 424 -3.21 10.17 -13.09
N TYR A 425 -2.00 10.71 -13.02
CA TYR A 425 -1.60 11.99 -13.64
C TYR A 425 -0.94 11.82 -15.00
N GLY A 426 -0.97 10.62 -15.58
CA GLY A 426 -0.41 10.40 -16.91
C GLY A 426 -1.27 11.11 -17.97
N HIS A 427 -0.73 12.14 -18.62
CA HIS A 427 -1.29 12.75 -19.83
C HIS A 427 -0.20 13.18 -20.82
N GLN A 428 -0.54 13.36 -22.09
CA GLN A 428 0.41 13.87 -23.10
C GLN A 428 0.63 15.38 -22.88
N GLY A 429 1.88 15.84 -23.03
CA GLY A 429 2.24 17.28 -23.00
C GLY A 429 2.38 17.94 -21.62
N GLY A 430 2.56 17.17 -20.53
CA GLY A 430 2.77 17.69 -19.18
C GLY A 430 4.24 18.04 -18.83
N GLY A 431 4.44 18.61 -17.65
CA GLY A 431 5.77 18.81 -17.04
C GLY A 431 6.34 17.50 -16.48
N SER A 432 7.30 17.59 -15.55
CA SER A 432 7.78 16.38 -14.86
C SER A 432 6.63 15.68 -14.12
N LEU A 433 6.74 14.37 -13.86
CA LEU A 433 5.70 13.63 -13.13
C LEU A 433 5.42 14.26 -11.75
N ALA A 434 6.47 14.70 -11.06
CA ALA A 434 6.34 15.41 -9.79
C ALA A 434 5.54 16.71 -9.93
N ASP A 435 5.78 17.50 -10.98
CA ASP A 435 5.03 18.74 -11.23
C ASP A 435 3.55 18.47 -11.51
N ASN A 436 3.24 17.40 -12.25
CA ASN A 436 1.85 17.04 -12.56
C ASN A 436 1.10 16.58 -11.31
N ILE A 437 1.78 15.85 -10.41
CA ILE A 437 1.25 15.46 -9.09
C ILE A 437 1.03 16.69 -8.21
N LYS A 438 2.02 17.60 -8.13
CA LYS A 438 1.91 18.85 -7.36
C LYS A 438 0.73 19.72 -7.83
N LYS A 439 0.49 19.77 -9.14
CA LYS A 439 -0.63 20.51 -9.74
C LYS A 439 -1.98 19.80 -9.61
N MET A 440 -2.00 18.54 -9.14
CA MET A 440 -3.19 17.71 -9.02
C MET A 440 -4.04 17.71 -10.31
N ASN A 441 -3.38 17.70 -11.47
CA ASN A 441 -4.05 17.77 -12.76
C ASN A 441 -4.54 16.39 -13.21
N PHE A 442 -5.66 15.94 -12.66
CA PHE A 442 -6.24 14.63 -12.97
C PHE A 442 -7.10 14.67 -14.24
N PRO A 443 -6.69 14.02 -15.36
CA PRO A 443 -7.27 14.24 -16.68
C PRO A 443 -8.61 13.53 -16.93
N TYR A 444 -9.08 12.71 -15.98
CA TYR A 444 -10.31 11.92 -16.15
C TYR A 444 -11.58 12.65 -15.75
N VAL A 445 -11.47 13.77 -15.05
CA VAL A 445 -12.59 14.66 -14.71
C VAL A 445 -12.59 15.83 -15.68
N LYS A 446 -13.78 16.15 -16.22
CA LYS A 446 -13.98 17.29 -17.13
C LYS A 446 -14.67 18.39 -16.33
N GLU A 447 -14.15 19.61 -16.38
CA GLU A 447 -14.83 20.81 -15.89
C GLU A 447 -15.68 21.44 -17.00
N GLU A 448 -16.67 22.24 -16.60
CA GLU A 448 -17.54 22.94 -17.54
C GLU A 448 -16.74 23.90 -18.42
N GLY A 449 -16.97 23.87 -19.73
CA GLY A 449 -16.17 24.65 -20.69
C GLY A 449 -14.79 24.07 -21.06
N GLU A 450 -14.28 23.04 -20.37
CA GLU A 450 -13.00 22.42 -20.74
C GLU A 450 -13.14 21.36 -21.85
N ILE A 451 -12.08 21.21 -22.65
CA ILE A 451 -11.94 20.11 -23.61
C ILE A 451 -11.71 18.80 -22.83
N ASP A 452 -12.29 17.68 -23.30
CA ASP A 452 -12.04 16.38 -22.68
C ASP A 452 -10.56 15.98 -22.78
N LYS A 453 -9.86 15.98 -21.63
CA LYS A 453 -8.43 15.67 -21.52
C LYS A 453 -8.15 14.18 -21.25
N LYS A 454 -9.19 13.32 -21.22
CA LYS A 454 -9.02 11.87 -20.96
C LYS A 454 -8.02 11.26 -21.93
N PRO A 455 -7.03 10.48 -21.45
CA PRO A 455 -6.08 9.82 -22.33
C PRO A 455 -6.78 8.92 -23.35
N PHE A 456 -6.46 9.10 -24.64
CA PHE A 456 -6.97 8.23 -25.71
C PHE A 456 -6.53 6.77 -25.51
N GLY A 457 -7.41 5.82 -25.82
CA GLY A 457 -7.14 4.38 -25.72
C GLY A 457 -8.00 3.64 -24.69
N PRO A 458 -7.56 2.45 -24.25
CA PRO A 458 -8.37 1.59 -23.37
C PRO A 458 -8.73 2.27 -22.04
N TRP A 459 -7.93 3.23 -21.59
CA TRP A 459 -8.13 3.95 -20.32
C TRP A 459 -9.47 4.70 -20.24
N ARG A 460 -9.91 5.33 -21.34
CA ARG A 460 -11.20 6.04 -21.34
C ARG A 460 -12.39 5.10 -21.21
N TYR A 461 -12.27 3.88 -21.75
CA TYR A 461 -13.29 2.85 -21.65
C TYR A 461 -13.31 2.29 -20.23
N ILE A 462 -12.14 1.92 -19.68
CA ILE A 462 -12.01 1.52 -18.28
C ILE A 462 -12.68 2.55 -17.37
N TRP A 463 -12.34 3.84 -17.54
CA TRP A 463 -12.99 4.92 -16.80
C TRP A 463 -14.50 4.91 -17.00
N SER A 464 -15.01 4.77 -18.22
CA SER A 464 -16.46 4.76 -18.48
C SER A 464 -17.20 3.62 -17.75
N HIS A 465 -16.58 2.43 -17.65
CA HIS A 465 -17.14 1.22 -17.01
C HIS A 465 -16.94 1.16 -15.48
N LEU A 466 -16.21 2.11 -14.88
CA LEU A 466 -16.11 2.17 -13.41
C LEU A 466 -17.43 2.59 -12.76
N HIS A 467 -17.74 1.99 -11.61
CA HIS A 467 -18.84 2.39 -10.76
C HIS A 467 -18.71 3.87 -10.33
N GLY A 468 -19.85 4.58 -10.24
CA GLY A 468 -19.88 6.03 -9.94
C GLY A 468 -19.14 6.40 -8.66
N GLY A 469 -19.28 5.59 -7.60
CA GLY A 469 -18.55 5.80 -6.35
C GLY A 469 -17.02 5.72 -6.48
N LEU A 470 -16.48 4.85 -7.35
CA LEU A 470 -15.03 4.79 -7.59
C LEU A 470 -14.54 5.99 -8.40
N LYS A 471 -15.32 6.43 -9.41
CA LYS A 471 -15.04 7.68 -10.14
C LYS A 471 -14.99 8.87 -9.19
N TRP A 472 -15.96 8.95 -8.28
CA TRP A 472 -16.00 9.98 -7.24
C TRP A 472 -14.78 9.88 -6.31
N GLY A 473 -14.43 8.70 -5.81
CA GLY A 473 -13.27 8.52 -4.93
C GLY A 473 -11.95 8.95 -5.57
N PHE A 474 -11.76 8.63 -6.86
CA PHE A 474 -10.57 9.07 -7.61
C PHE A 474 -10.58 10.57 -7.87
N ALA A 475 -11.72 11.15 -8.23
CA ALA A 475 -11.85 12.61 -8.39
C ALA A 475 -11.59 13.34 -7.06
N SER A 476 -12.14 12.84 -5.96
CA SER A 476 -11.89 13.31 -4.60
C SER A 476 -10.40 13.38 -4.31
N THR A 477 -9.72 12.26 -4.52
CA THR A 477 -8.31 12.12 -4.13
C THR A 477 -7.36 12.89 -5.05
N PHE A 478 -7.51 12.76 -6.37
CA PHE A 478 -6.51 13.25 -7.33
C PHE A 478 -6.81 14.63 -7.92
N LYS A 479 -8.04 15.14 -7.78
CA LYS A 479 -8.41 16.47 -8.25
C LYS A 479 -8.67 17.44 -7.10
N ARG A 480 -9.41 17.00 -6.07
CA ARG A 480 -9.80 17.85 -4.93
C ARG A 480 -8.83 17.78 -3.74
N GLY A 481 -7.99 16.74 -3.67
CA GLY A 481 -7.11 16.49 -2.53
C GLY A 481 -7.81 15.88 -1.31
N GLU A 482 -9.10 15.56 -1.43
CA GLU A 482 -9.95 14.93 -0.41
C GLU A 482 -9.77 13.40 -0.47
N ARG A 483 -8.95 12.85 0.44
CA ARG A 483 -8.53 11.44 0.42
C ARG A 483 -9.54 10.53 1.13
N LEU A 484 -9.88 9.41 0.49
CA LEU A 484 -10.72 8.37 1.08
C LEU A 484 -9.88 7.45 1.98
N SER A 485 -10.43 7.04 3.12
CA SER A 485 -9.84 6.03 3.99
C SER A 485 -9.79 4.65 3.33
N LEU A 486 -8.97 3.74 3.88
CA LEU A 486 -8.89 2.35 3.41
C LEU A 486 -10.25 1.64 3.47
N ASN A 487 -11.06 1.90 4.49
CA ASN A 487 -12.37 1.27 4.65
C ASN A 487 -13.35 1.73 3.58
N GLU A 488 -13.33 3.03 3.24
CA GLU A 488 -14.16 3.57 2.16
C GLU A 488 -13.75 3.00 0.81
N TRP A 489 -12.45 2.90 0.52
CA TRP A 489 -11.95 2.24 -0.68
C TRP A 489 -12.39 0.78 -0.76
N ILE A 490 -12.21 0.01 0.31
CA ILE A 490 -12.65 -1.40 0.37
C ILE A 490 -14.16 -1.49 0.13
N LYS A 491 -14.98 -0.64 0.76
CA LYS A 491 -16.44 -0.61 0.58
C LYS A 491 -16.83 -0.35 -0.87
N LEU A 492 -16.23 0.66 -1.52
CA LEU A 492 -16.51 1.00 -2.92
C LEU A 492 -16.07 -0.12 -3.88
N LEU A 493 -14.92 -0.74 -3.63
CA LEU A 493 -14.40 -1.86 -4.42
C LEU A 493 -15.26 -3.12 -4.27
N SER A 494 -15.67 -3.45 -3.04
CA SER A 494 -16.55 -4.59 -2.76
C SER A 494 -17.89 -4.43 -3.44
N LYS A 495 -18.50 -3.23 -3.35
CA LYS A 495 -19.73 -2.90 -4.07
C LYS A 495 -19.56 -3.06 -5.58
N TYR A 496 -18.51 -2.49 -6.15
CA TYR A 496 -18.26 -2.59 -7.60
C TYR A 496 -18.10 -4.06 -8.03
N ARG A 497 -17.36 -4.87 -7.25
CA ARG A 497 -17.21 -6.31 -7.51
C ARG A 497 -18.53 -7.05 -7.43
N LYS A 498 -19.37 -6.76 -6.43
CA LYS A 498 -20.70 -7.35 -6.26
C LYS A 498 -21.58 -7.04 -7.47
N ASP A 499 -21.67 -5.77 -7.85
CA ASP A 499 -22.50 -5.32 -8.97
C ASP A 499 -22.04 -5.92 -10.31
N LEU A 500 -20.73 -6.13 -10.51
CA LEU A 500 -20.19 -6.83 -11.68
C LEU A 500 -20.59 -8.31 -11.72
N LYS A 501 -20.54 -9.01 -10.58
CA LYS A 501 -20.91 -10.44 -10.49
C LYS A 501 -22.39 -10.67 -10.70
N GLU A 502 -23.22 -9.78 -10.17
CA GLU A 502 -24.68 -9.80 -10.34
C GLU A 502 -25.12 -9.30 -11.73
N LYS A 503 -24.17 -8.97 -12.62
CA LYS A 503 -24.43 -8.44 -13.97
C LYS A 503 -25.36 -7.22 -13.99
N LYS A 504 -25.37 -6.42 -12.91
CA LYS A 504 -26.22 -5.22 -12.78
C LYS A 504 -25.98 -4.15 -13.83
N PHE A 505 -24.84 -4.22 -14.50
CA PHE A 505 -24.45 -3.31 -15.57
C PHE A 505 -24.96 -3.74 -16.95
N GLY A 506 -25.46 -4.97 -17.13
CA GLY A 506 -26.02 -5.48 -18.39
C GLY A 506 -25.03 -5.63 -19.57
N ASP A 507 -23.77 -5.25 -19.38
CA ASP A 507 -22.74 -5.19 -20.42
C ASP A 507 -21.54 -6.09 -20.07
N ASP A 508 -21.38 -7.17 -20.83
CA ASP A 508 -20.28 -8.14 -20.68
C ASP A 508 -18.89 -7.50 -20.88
N ASP A 509 -18.78 -6.37 -21.60
CA ASP A 509 -17.51 -5.63 -21.76
C ASP A 509 -17.05 -5.04 -20.41
N SER A 510 -17.98 -4.82 -19.46
CA SER A 510 -17.67 -4.33 -18.10
C SER A 510 -16.84 -5.32 -17.29
N LEU A 511 -16.94 -6.63 -17.57
CA LEU A 511 -16.11 -7.64 -16.94
C LEU A 511 -14.69 -7.67 -17.51
N LYS A 512 -14.44 -7.12 -18.71
CA LYS A 512 -13.11 -7.15 -19.30
C LYS A 512 -12.15 -6.21 -18.57
N ILE A 513 -10.89 -6.63 -18.49
CA ILE A 513 -9.80 -5.78 -17.99
C ILE A 513 -9.56 -4.59 -18.94
N PHE A 514 -9.68 -4.82 -20.25
CA PHE A 514 -9.56 -3.81 -21.29
C PHE A 514 -10.85 -3.78 -22.13
N PRO A 515 -11.92 -3.10 -21.66
CA PRO A 515 -13.09 -2.86 -22.49
C PRO A 515 -12.73 -2.07 -23.74
N ASN A 516 -13.46 -2.32 -24.83
CA ASN A 516 -13.28 -1.70 -26.14
C ASN A 516 -14.42 -0.75 -26.51
N THR A 517 -15.53 -0.80 -25.77
CA THR A 517 -16.70 0.06 -25.95
C THR A 517 -16.86 1.01 -24.77
N TYR A 518 -17.76 1.99 -24.92
CA TYR A 518 -18.19 2.81 -23.80
C TYR A 518 -19.31 2.10 -23.05
N PHE A 519 -19.30 2.23 -21.73
CA PHE A 519 -20.38 1.72 -20.90
C PHE A 519 -21.73 2.32 -21.30
N SER A 520 -22.69 1.44 -21.59
CA SER A 520 -24.10 1.74 -21.86
C SER A 520 -25.00 0.96 -20.92
N PHE A 521 -25.97 1.63 -20.29
CA PHE A 521 -26.92 0.99 -19.36
C PHE A 521 -28.09 0.32 -20.10
N ARG A 522 -28.37 0.76 -21.35
CA ARG A 522 -29.45 0.29 -22.22
C ARG A 522 -29.01 0.39 -23.67
N LYS A 523 -29.23 -0.66 -24.48
CA LYS A 523 -28.97 -0.62 -25.95
C LYS A 523 -29.82 0.43 -26.67
N GLU A 524 -30.98 0.76 -26.11
CA GLU A 524 -31.93 1.76 -26.63
C GLU A 524 -31.37 3.20 -26.60
N ASP A 525 -30.39 3.49 -25.73
CA ASP A 525 -29.72 4.80 -25.64
C ASP A 525 -28.46 4.90 -26.50
N GLU A 526 -28.19 3.88 -27.33
CA GLU A 526 -27.05 3.85 -28.24
C GLU A 526 -27.42 4.43 -29.60
N VAL A 527 -26.52 5.25 -30.14
CA VAL A 527 -26.61 5.83 -31.47
C VAL A 527 -25.56 5.17 -32.34
N GLU A 528 -25.96 4.74 -33.54
CA GLU A 528 -25.03 4.21 -34.53
C GLU A 528 -24.13 5.34 -35.04
N VAL A 529 -22.82 5.16 -34.89
CA VAL A 529 -21.81 6.07 -35.46
C VAL A 529 -20.92 5.30 -36.42
N SER A 530 -20.56 5.95 -37.52
CA SER A 530 -19.67 5.36 -38.53
C SER A 530 -18.25 5.84 -38.34
N CYS A 531 -17.29 4.91 -38.42
CA CYS A 531 -15.88 5.25 -38.41
C CYS A 531 -15.52 6.10 -39.64
N LEU A 532 -14.97 7.30 -39.44
CA LEU A 532 -14.51 8.19 -40.51
C LEU A 532 -13.50 7.54 -41.47
N ASP A 533 -12.63 6.67 -40.95
CA ASP A 533 -11.55 6.08 -41.75
C ASP A 533 -11.95 4.79 -42.51
N CYS A 534 -13.01 4.09 -42.10
CA CYS A 534 -13.37 2.80 -42.74
C CYS A 534 -14.85 2.47 -42.81
N GLY A 535 -15.73 3.42 -42.47
CA GLY A 535 -17.18 3.23 -42.50
C GLY A 535 -17.75 2.22 -41.51
N LYS A 536 -16.91 1.56 -40.69
CA LYS A 536 -17.38 0.57 -39.72
C LYS A 536 -18.36 1.22 -38.74
N LYS A 537 -19.59 0.71 -38.71
CA LYS A 537 -20.65 1.09 -37.77
C LYS A 537 -20.32 0.54 -36.38
N GLU A 538 -20.38 1.41 -35.37
CA GLU A 538 -20.27 1.08 -33.96
C GLU A 538 -21.38 1.81 -33.21
N PHE A 539 -21.97 1.16 -32.22
CA PHE A 539 -22.97 1.78 -31.35
C PHE A 539 -22.27 2.49 -30.19
N VAL A 540 -22.68 3.73 -29.90
CA VAL A 540 -22.14 4.53 -28.80
C VAL A 540 -23.26 5.20 -28.00
N PRO A 541 -23.14 5.35 -26.68
CA PRO A 541 -24.16 6.04 -25.89
C PRO A 541 -24.42 7.48 -26.37
N LYS A 542 -25.68 7.91 -26.46
CA LYS A 542 -26.08 9.26 -26.91
C LYS A 542 -25.35 10.38 -26.16
N ARG A 543 -25.10 10.20 -24.85
CA ARG A 543 -24.37 11.15 -23.98
C ARG A 543 -22.92 11.44 -24.39
N ILE A 544 -22.31 10.61 -25.24
CA ILE A 544 -20.93 10.83 -25.72
C ILE A 544 -20.87 11.48 -27.10
N LEU A 545 -22.00 11.75 -27.77
CA LEU A 545 -22.03 12.42 -29.07
C LEU A 545 -21.34 13.79 -29.02
N ASP A 546 -21.52 14.55 -27.93
CA ASP A 546 -20.86 15.85 -27.74
C ASP A 546 -19.33 15.73 -27.69
N THR A 547 -18.81 14.58 -27.25
CA THR A 547 -17.36 14.30 -27.23
C THR A 547 -16.81 13.88 -28.59
N LEU A 548 -17.71 13.54 -29.54
CA LEU A 548 -17.38 13.13 -30.91
C LEU A 548 -17.47 14.29 -31.92
N LYS A 549 -17.37 15.55 -31.47
CA LYS A 549 -17.42 16.75 -32.32
C LYS A 549 -16.49 16.72 -33.54
N TYR A 550 -15.41 15.95 -33.49
CA TYR A 550 -14.42 15.79 -34.57
C TYR A 550 -14.56 14.47 -35.35
N GLY A 551 -15.70 13.80 -35.20
CA GLY A 551 -16.07 12.52 -35.81
C GLY A 551 -15.53 11.28 -35.09
N HIS A 552 -16.22 10.16 -35.31
CA HIS A 552 -15.91 8.86 -34.70
C HIS A 552 -14.92 8.06 -35.54
N ARG A 553 -14.06 7.28 -34.89
CA ARG A 553 -13.15 6.32 -35.56
C ARG A 553 -13.16 5.03 -34.78
N CYS A 554 -13.17 3.87 -35.41
CA CYS A 554 -13.21 2.57 -34.72
C CYS A 554 -11.92 2.30 -33.92
N SER A 555 -11.96 1.31 -33.01
CA SER A 555 -10.81 0.94 -32.18
C SER A 555 -9.53 0.68 -32.99
N LYS A 556 -9.64 -0.04 -34.11
CA LYS A 556 -8.52 -0.34 -35.03
C LYS A 556 -7.89 0.91 -35.64
N HIS A 557 -8.68 1.81 -36.21
CA HIS A 557 -8.16 3.02 -36.85
C HIS A 557 -7.64 4.05 -35.84
N ARG A 558 -8.18 4.07 -34.61
CA ARG A 558 -7.61 4.82 -33.50
C ARG A 558 -6.20 4.32 -33.15
N GLU A 559 -6.00 3.01 -33.03
CA GLU A 559 -4.68 2.44 -32.73
C GLU A 559 -3.68 2.60 -33.90
N LEU A 560 -4.12 2.43 -35.15
CA LEU A 560 -3.28 2.68 -36.32
C LEU A 560 -2.80 4.13 -36.39
N ARG A 561 -3.66 5.10 -36.04
CA ARG A 561 -3.25 6.50 -35.96
C ARG A 561 -2.30 6.78 -34.81
N LYS A 562 -2.46 6.12 -33.66
CA LYS A 562 -1.48 6.22 -32.57
C LYS A 562 -0.13 5.65 -32.96
N LEU A 563 -0.09 4.52 -33.66
CA LEU A 563 1.15 3.94 -34.18
C LEU A 563 1.78 4.84 -35.24
N LYS A 564 0.99 5.46 -36.12
CA LYS A 564 1.47 6.49 -37.06
C LYS A 564 2.01 7.71 -36.33
N LYS A 565 1.27 8.26 -35.36
CA LYS A 565 1.67 9.43 -34.58
C LYS A 565 2.90 9.15 -33.72
N ALA A 566 2.99 7.96 -33.10
CA ALA A 566 4.17 7.51 -32.37
C ALA A 566 5.37 7.32 -33.30
N ARG A 567 5.19 6.74 -34.50
CA ARG A 567 6.24 6.69 -35.55
C ARG A 567 6.68 8.09 -36.01
N GLU A 568 5.75 9.03 -36.10
CA GLU A 568 6.05 10.43 -36.45
C GLU A 568 6.71 11.19 -35.29
N GLU A 569 6.38 10.89 -34.04
CA GLU A 569 7.00 11.46 -32.82
C GLU A 569 8.39 10.88 -32.53
N VAL A 570 8.68 9.65 -32.95
CA VAL A 570 10.01 9.02 -32.85
C VAL A 570 10.97 9.53 -33.94
N LYS A 571 10.47 10.02 -35.07
CA LYS A 571 11.29 10.76 -36.04
C LYS A 571 11.69 12.11 -35.47
N LYS A 572 12.88 12.16 -34.86
CA LYS A 572 13.53 13.41 -34.42
C LYS A 572 14.07 14.16 -35.65
N TYR A 573 13.51 15.33 -35.93
CA TYR A 573 14.00 16.22 -36.97
C TYR A 573 15.05 17.16 -36.37
N GLN A 574 16.08 17.53 -37.11
CA GLN A 574 17.14 18.40 -36.62
C GLN A 574 16.99 19.80 -37.21
N LEU A 575 17.04 20.82 -36.36
CA LEU A 575 17.21 22.22 -36.78
C LEU A 575 18.48 22.79 -36.17
N ILE A 576 19.21 23.57 -36.96
CA ILE A 576 20.38 24.31 -36.48
C ILE A 576 19.89 25.64 -35.91
N CYS A 577 20.24 25.92 -34.66
CA CYS A 577 19.95 27.22 -34.07
C CYS A 577 20.80 28.31 -34.73
N ASP A 578 20.17 29.36 -35.27
CA ASP A 578 20.87 30.46 -35.92
C ASP A 578 21.83 31.23 -35.00
N LYS A 579 21.60 31.17 -33.67
CA LYS A 579 22.40 31.87 -32.66
C LYS A 579 23.56 31.05 -32.11
N CYS A 580 23.27 29.89 -31.52
CA CYS A 580 24.32 29.06 -30.91
C CYS A 580 24.92 28.01 -31.85
N LYS A 581 24.40 27.90 -33.08
CA LYS A 581 24.82 26.92 -34.11
C LYS A 581 24.70 25.44 -33.70
N LEU A 582 24.09 25.15 -32.55
CA LEU A 582 23.82 23.77 -32.12
C LEU A 582 22.70 23.17 -32.95
N SER A 583 22.88 21.90 -33.32
CA SER A 583 21.85 21.05 -33.90
C SER A 583 20.90 20.59 -32.79
N ILE A 584 19.60 20.82 -32.98
CA ILE A 584 18.59 20.58 -31.97
C ILE A 584 17.51 19.68 -32.53
N SER A 585 17.27 18.60 -31.79
CA SER A 585 16.16 17.70 -32.04
C SER A 585 14.83 18.40 -31.75
N VAL A 586 13.99 18.53 -32.78
CA VAL A 586 12.67 19.14 -32.72
C VAL A 586 11.60 18.22 -33.30
N SER A 587 10.33 18.50 -33.00
CA SER A 587 9.20 17.80 -33.62
C SER A 587 9.03 18.19 -35.09
N LYS A 588 8.38 17.34 -35.89
CA LYS A 588 8.07 17.60 -37.31
C LYS A 588 7.44 18.97 -37.55
N HIS A 589 6.47 19.36 -36.71
CA HIS A 589 5.78 20.64 -36.83
C HIS A 589 6.73 21.84 -36.64
N ILE A 590 7.65 21.77 -35.68
CA ILE A 590 8.65 22.81 -35.48
C ILE A 590 9.65 22.82 -36.63
N TYR A 591 10.09 21.64 -37.11
CA TYR A 591 10.95 21.53 -38.28
C TYR A 591 10.31 22.13 -39.52
N GLU A 592 9.09 21.74 -39.91
CA GLU A 592 8.43 22.23 -41.13
C GLU A 592 8.18 23.74 -41.11
N ARG A 593 7.86 24.32 -39.96
CA ARG A 593 7.67 25.77 -39.81
C ARG A 593 8.99 26.56 -39.89
N ASN A 594 10.10 25.94 -39.50
CA ASN A 594 11.38 26.63 -39.35
C ASN A 594 12.51 26.09 -40.26
N ARG A 595 12.24 25.11 -41.13
CA ARG A 595 13.24 24.56 -42.07
C ARG A 595 13.72 25.57 -43.09
N ASN A 596 12.89 26.57 -43.39
CA ASN A 596 13.15 27.63 -44.37
C ASN A 596 13.20 29.01 -43.71
N SER A 597 13.30 29.10 -42.38
CA SER A 597 13.30 30.37 -41.66
C SER A 597 14.25 30.33 -40.47
N LYS A 598 14.59 31.50 -39.92
CA LYS A 598 15.54 31.58 -38.80
C LYS A 598 14.98 30.88 -37.57
N TYR A 599 15.66 29.84 -37.09
CA TYR A 599 15.31 29.09 -35.89
C TYR A 599 16.19 29.50 -34.71
N ILE A 600 15.58 29.92 -33.61
CA ILE A 600 16.28 30.23 -32.37
C ILE A 600 15.80 29.26 -31.30
N CYS A 601 16.73 28.52 -30.70
CA CYS A 601 16.43 27.53 -29.67
C CYS A 601 15.92 28.16 -28.38
N ASN A 602 15.26 27.34 -27.54
CA ASN A 602 14.70 27.81 -26.27
C ASN A 602 15.77 28.40 -25.33
N GLU A 603 16.97 27.81 -25.27
CA GLU A 603 18.09 28.36 -24.49
C GLU A 603 18.55 29.75 -25.01
N CYS A 604 18.52 29.96 -26.33
CA CYS A 604 18.82 31.27 -26.93
C CYS A 604 17.64 32.24 -26.87
N ARG A 605 16.40 31.77 -26.63
CA ARG A 605 15.24 32.63 -26.38
C ARG A 605 15.10 33.02 -24.91
N LYS A 606 15.67 32.22 -24.00
CA LYS A 606 15.62 32.46 -22.56
C LYS A 606 16.21 33.84 -22.25
N ARG A 607 15.41 34.69 -21.61
CA ARG A 607 15.87 35.96 -21.05
C ARG A 607 16.21 35.75 -19.58
N ILE A 608 17.28 36.38 -19.13
CA ILE A 608 17.69 36.38 -17.74
C ILE A 608 17.65 37.79 -17.19
N ASP A 609 17.32 37.89 -15.91
CA ASP A 609 17.28 39.12 -15.16
C ASP A 609 18.70 39.52 -14.74
N LEU A 610 19.07 40.75 -15.05
CA LEU A 610 20.37 41.32 -14.73
C LEU A 610 20.16 42.59 -13.93
N LYS A 611 20.99 42.82 -12.92
CA LYS A 611 21.06 44.11 -12.22
C LYS A 611 22.01 45.03 -12.96
N CYS A 612 21.54 46.24 -13.27
CA CYS A 612 22.41 47.25 -13.87
C CYS A 612 23.47 47.71 -12.85
N PRO A 613 24.76 47.71 -13.19
CA PRO A 613 25.82 48.13 -12.26
C PRO A 613 25.75 49.62 -11.89
N ASP A 614 25.10 50.44 -12.73
CA ASP A 614 25.04 51.90 -12.53
C ASP A 614 23.84 52.34 -11.69
N CYS A 615 22.68 51.68 -11.83
CA CYS A 615 21.43 52.09 -11.16
C CYS A 615 20.77 50.98 -10.33
N ILE A 616 21.37 49.78 -10.29
CA ILE A 616 20.93 48.60 -9.51
C ILE A 616 19.59 48.00 -9.97
N ASN A 617 18.81 48.73 -10.79
CA ASN A 617 17.57 48.25 -11.38
C ASN A 617 17.77 46.98 -12.19
N THR A 618 16.80 46.08 -12.06
CA THR A 618 16.74 44.83 -12.81
C THR A 618 16.22 45.08 -14.23
N PHE A 619 16.85 44.48 -15.22
CA PHE A 619 16.38 44.46 -16.60
C PHE A 619 16.64 43.10 -17.23
N THR A 620 15.88 42.75 -18.27
CA THR A 620 15.94 41.42 -18.87
C THR A 620 16.71 41.44 -20.19
N MET A 621 17.56 40.45 -20.40
CA MET A 621 18.32 40.32 -21.65
C MET A 621 18.43 38.84 -22.07
N PRO A 622 18.42 38.52 -23.38
CA PRO A 622 18.60 37.14 -23.83
C PRO A 622 19.91 36.55 -23.32
N GLN A 623 19.86 35.35 -22.74
CA GLN A 623 20.99 34.71 -22.04
C GLN A 623 22.23 34.55 -22.94
N TRP A 624 22.05 34.24 -24.22
CA TRP A 624 23.17 34.15 -25.18
C TRP A 624 23.86 35.51 -25.37
N LEU A 625 23.12 36.63 -25.38
CA LEU A 625 23.67 37.96 -25.52
C LEU A 625 24.45 38.37 -24.26
N VAL A 626 23.97 37.94 -23.09
CA VAL A 626 24.73 38.11 -21.83
C VAL A 626 26.08 37.39 -21.93
N ARG A 627 26.09 36.13 -22.37
CA ARG A 627 27.33 35.35 -22.53
C ARG A 627 28.27 35.96 -23.55
N ASP A 628 27.77 36.40 -24.71
CA ASP A 628 28.58 37.03 -25.77
C ASP A 628 29.17 38.38 -25.33
N LEU A 629 28.39 39.21 -24.64
CA LEU A 629 28.89 40.50 -24.12
C LEU A 629 29.88 40.30 -22.98
N MET A 630 29.65 39.31 -22.09
CA MET A 630 30.60 38.96 -21.04
C MET A 630 31.91 38.38 -21.60
N SER A 631 31.87 37.52 -22.63
CA SER A 631 33.09 36.99 -23.25
C SER A 631 33.91 38.07 -23.96
N LYS A 632 33.25 39.12 -24.45
CA LYS A 632 33.89 40.33 -25.03
C LYS A 632 34.29 41.37 -23.98
N GLY A 633 34.10 41.08 -22.68
CA GLY A 633 34.45 42.00 -21.59
C GLY A 633 33.59 43.27 -21.52
N ILE A 634 32.41 43.27 -22.16
CA ILE A 634 31.51 44.43 -22.22
C ILE A 634 30.65 44.49 -20.96
N ASN A 635 30.70 45.62 -20.25
CA ASN A 635 29.84 45.86 -19.09
C ASN A 635 28.37 46.04 -19.50
N ILE A 636 27.53 45.12 -19.02
CA ILE A 636 26.10 45.04 -19.36
C ILE A 636 25.30 46.02 -18.52
N ARG A 637 24.68 47.02 -19.18
CA ARG A 637 23.91 48.11 -18.55
C ARG A 637 22.47 48.16 -19.09
N CYS A 638 21.53 48.65 -18.29
CA CYS A 638 20.16 48.85 -18.75
C CYS A 638 20.10 49.98 -19.79
N ASP A 639 19.05 50.03 -20.61
CA ASP A 639 18.98 50.97 -21.73
C ASP A 639 18.99 52.45 -21.29
N LYS A 640 18.47 52.76 -20.09
CA LYS A 640 18.55 54.11 -19.49
C LYS A 640 19.98 54.53 -19.10
N CYS A 641 20.86 53.57 -18.81
CA CYS A 641 22.25 53.82 -18.42
C CYS A 641 23.20 53.70 -19.62
N LYS A 642 22.80 53.02 -20.70
CA LYS A 642 23.58 52.93 -21.95
C LYS A 642 23.79 54.27 -22.65
N SER A 643 22.84 55.21 -22.52
CA SER A 643 22.91 56.54 -23.14
C SER A 643 23.81 57.54 -22.39
N LYS A 644 24.44 57.15 -21.27
CA LYS A 644 25.30 58.02 -20.46
C LYS A 644 26.78 57.58 -20.54
N PRO A 645 27.74 58.51 -20.66
CA PRO A 645 29.17 58.18 -20.68
C PRO A 645 29.59 57.51 -19.37
N TYR A 646 30.45 56.49 -19.47
CA TYR A 646 30.91 55.66 -18.36
C TYR A 646 31.70 56.48 -17.33
N LYS A 647 31.16 56.66 -16.12
CA LYS A 647 31.92 57.24 -14.99
C LYS A 647 32.77 56.14 -14.34
N ARG A 648 34.10 56.16 -14.55
CA ARG A 648 35.06 55.31 -13.82
C ARG A 648 34.94 55.59 -12.32
N ARG A 649 34.75 54.57 -11.49
CA ARG A 649 34.93 54.70 -10.03
C ARG A 649 36.42 54.91 -9.69
N PRO A 650 36.76 55.69 -8.65
CA PRO A 650 38.13 55.83 -8.18
C PRO A 650 38.67 54.49 -7.67
N LYS A 651 39.97 54.24 -7.90
CA LYS A 651 40.67 53.05 -7.38
C LYS A 651 40.63 53.04 -5.84
N PRO A 652 40.32 51.91 -5.19
CA PRO A 652 40.60 51.76 -3.77
C PRO A 652 42.12 51.66 -3.54
N ASN A 653 42.62 52.40 -2.55
CA ASN A 653 44.00 52.39 -2.09
C ASN A 653 44.40 51.02 -1.52
N LYS A 654 45.69 50.69 -1.71
CA LYS A 654 46.36 49.45 -1.29
C LYS A 654 46.25 49.21 0.23
N ILE A 655 45.93 47.97 0.60
CA ILE A 655 46.40 47.37 1.86
C ILE A 655 47.36 46.22 1.49
N GLN A 656 48.54 46.29 2.10
CA GLN A 656 49.72 45.40 2.04
C GLN A 656 49.34 43.96 2.45
N SER A 657 49.55 42.96 1.59
CA SER A 657 50.73 42.08 1.40
C SER A 657 50.83 40.89 2.37
N HIS A 658 50.60 39.68 1.84
CA HIS A 658 51.35 38.46 2.16
C HIS A 658 51.33 37.51 0.93
N PRO A 659 52.32 36.61 0.80
CA PRO A 659 52.90 36.23 -0.49
C PRO A 659 52.06 35.22 -1.28
N LYS A 660 52.33 35.19 -2.58
CA LYS A 660 51.81 34.23 -3.56
C LYS A 660 52.19 32.81 -3.13
N ASN A 661 51.21 32.01 -2.68
CA ASN A 661 51.30 30.56 -2.82
C ASN A 661 50.97 30.22 -4.27
N THR A 662 52.00 30.05 -5.09
CA THR A 662 51.93 29.26 -6.31
C THR A 662 51.63 27.82 -5.92
N VAL A 663 50.40 27.35 -6.14
CA VAL A 663 50.15 25.91 -6.22
C VAL A 663 50.48 25.49 -7.65
N ASN A 664 51.71 24.97 -7.79
CA ASN A 664 52.08 24.08 -8.89
C ASN A 664 51.08 22.92 -8.93
N PHE A 665 50.41 22.73 -10.07
CA PHE A 665 49.80 21.43 -10.35
C PHE A 665 50.96 20.43 -10.51
N SER A 666 51.05 19.44 -9.62
CA SER A 666 52.09 18.44 -9.73
C SER A 666 51.85 17.58 -10.99
N PRO A 667 52.90 17.24 -11.75
CA PRO A 667 52.81 16.31 -12.89
C PRO A 667 52.19 14.95 -12.51
N THR A 668 52.24 14.58 -11.23
CA THR A 668 51.67 13.34 -10.68
C THR A 668 50.15 13.26 -10.76
N ILE A 669 49.42 14.38 -10.67
CA ILE A 669 47.94 14.36 -10.78
C ILE A 669 47.51 14.15 -12.23
N PHE A 670 48.23 14.74 -13.18
CA PHE A 670 47.97 14.57 -14.61
C PHE A 670 48.32 13.14 -15.07
N VAL A 671 49.40 12.57 -14.53
CA VAL A 671 49.80 11.17 -14.78
C VAL A 671 48.81 10.18 -14.15
N LEU A 672 48.26 10.45 -12.97
CA LEU A 672 47.23 9.60 -12.34
C LEU A 672 45.91 9.60 -13.11
N ILE A 673 45.51 10.73 -13.70
CA ILE A 673 44.30 10.83 -14.54
C ILE A 673 44.50 10.06 -15.86
N ILE A 674 45.70 10.12 -16.45
CA ILE A 674 46.03 9.36 -17.66
C ILE A 674 46.15 7.86 -17.37
N LEU A 675 46.75 7.45 -16.25
CA LEU A 675 46.82 6.03 -15.84
C LEU A 675 45.43 5.45 -15.51
N ALA A 676 44.54 6.24 -14.91
CA ALA A 676 43.16 5.84 -14.68
C ALA A 676 42.37 5.66 -15.99
N LEU A 677 42.60 6.53 -16.99
CA LEU A 677 42.00 6.40 -18.32
C LEU A 677 42.55 5.20 -19.09
N ILE A 678 43.85 4.91 -18.99
CA ILE A 678 44.48 3.73 -19.61
C ILE A 678 43.98 2.44 -18.95
N TYR A 679 43.84 2.40 -17.62
CA TYR A 679 43.31 1.23 -16.88
C TYR A 679 41.86 0.90 -17.25
N ILE A 680 41.02 1.93 -17.43
CA ILE A 680 39.63 1.77 -17.88
C ILE A 680 39.57 1.26 -19.32
N ILE A 681 40.49 1.70 -20.19
CA ILE A 681 40.56 1.21 -21.58
C ILE A 681 41.05 -0.25 -21.64
N SER A 682 42.00 -0.66 -20.80
CA SER A 682 42.47 -2.05 -20.72
C SER A 682 41.43 -3.04 -20.15
N LEU A 683 40.52 -2.57 -19.28
CA LEU A 683 39.40 -3.36 -18.77
C LEU A 683 38.31 -3.58 -19.83
N PHE A 684 38.20 -2.69 -20.82
CA PHE A 684 37.27 -2.83 -21.95
C PHE A 684 37.78 -3.72 -23.08
N ILE A 685 39.10 -3.94 -23.17
CA ILE A 685 39.73 -4.78 -24.20
C ILE A 685 39.87 -6.25 -23.74
N SER A 686 39.65 -6.54 -22.45
CA SER A 686 39.75 -7.89 -21.87
C SER A 686 38.40 -8.53 -21.53
N MET A 687 37.28 -7.99 -22.06
CA MET A 687 35.92 -8.58 -21.96
C MET A 687 35.47 -9.14 -23.30
#